data_AF-A0A179DML8-F1
#
_entry.id   AF-A0A179DML8-F1
#
_cell.length_a   1.000
_cell.length_b   1.000
_cell.length_c   1.000
_cell.angle_alpha   90.00
_cell.angle_beta   90.00
_cell.angle_gamma   90.00
#
_symmetry.space_group_name_H-M   'P 1'
#
loop_
_entity.id
_entity.type
_entity.pdbx_description
1 polymer ?
#
loop_
_entity_poly.entity_id
_entity_poly.type
_entity_poly.pdbx_seq_one_letter_code
_entity_poly.pdbx_strand_id
1 'polypeptide(L)'
;MVISFITLLEKINKAYRLIKPKRQSLDAFKRNFNDLLKNINEQESEENIKGHLVNFLRDTYYNPTHLIATKGRADLAIHLDNNASAPVGVLFEVKRPSNKTEMITKENLNARSMHELILYFLQERLNHKNNSLTHLVITNVYEWFLFDATVFEKVFKENTQLQKAFKEWESGQKTSSKTDLFYNEIAKPFLDSLDKDISFTYVDIREYIPYLEGKKQNDVKLIPLFKFFSPVNLLKLPFSNDSNSLDAGFYKELLHIIGLEEVKDKGKKVIQRLPTEKRNEGSMLENAINILQTEDALRKVPKQFLFGETIEEKIFSLGLELCITWVNRILFLKLLEAQLIKYHQGDSKYRFLNIQTINDYDELYKLFFQVLAKEPKERTALIQKKYTHIPYLNSSLFEISELEDISIKVNALDDNLYIDLYSQSVLTKYHPKGNKVQPINTLHYFLNFLEAYDFASVGKEEVQEENKTIINAAVLGLVFEKINGYKDGSIYTPGAVTMFLCKETIRKAVVQKFNETYLWKCQNIDDLKNHLSDKKNSSDILEFNKVLDSVKIADPAVGSGHFLVSSLNELIAIKAELGILADELGHRLNDVDVSIANDELVVSYHRTQDFFEYSVNTDANGKHRIAPEIQRIQETLFNEKRKLIEGSLFGVDINPNSVKICQLRLWIELLKHAYYRNEENFKELETLPNIDINIKQGNSLLSKFKLSEDLSEVFKKQKFGVLDYQLAVSTYKEAPNKLAKVELLNFIKSIKEQFKDTVSRRDPKRKRLSELRGQLSLAQNNFDLFGKKQSEDQMEQEVAKLNKQIEKFENEIIEIENNAVYRSAFEWRYEFPEAWNDKGEFEGFEVIIGNPPYIQLQKMGADADVLQLGGFKTFARTGDIYCLFYEQAIRLLKPNYYFGYITSNKWMRANYGVATRKFFLEESNPLLLIDFGGYQVFESATVDTNILISQKADYSGSTQTCLIGKGLDSLEKMSDFIRHAITVQDGFNSERGWVILTEIEARIKRKIEANGIPLKDWDINIYRGILTGYNEAFIIDEETKKDLQAKSGSADLSEIIRPILLGRNIKRFSYKWDGLWLINTHNGIKGAMQRIDIENNYPAVYDYLKQFLPQIELRCDQGDHWTNLRNCAYLEDFNKPKIAWGNLALKGQFAFIEEPMMINAPSPFFATDNIYILALLNSSLADFYIKQLGVTRNGGYFEYKPMYVEQFPIPLVSSEIQEKFIRKVFELREKHVIKNKVENELNQMVFDLYELTIQEKETIGFVEI
;
A
#
# COMPACT_ATOMS: atom_id res chain seq x y z
N MET A 1 38.13 -13.20 20.65
CA MET A 1 36.99 -13.58 19.80
C MET A 1 35.88 -14.08 20.70
N VAL A 2 34.68 -13.50 20.60
CA VAL A 2 33.49 -14.01 21.29
C VAL A 2 32.68 -14.81 20.28
N ILE A 3 32.31 -16.03 20.65
CA ILE A 3 31.55 -16.95 19.80
C ILE A 3 30.10 -16.96 20.27
N SER A 4 29.17 -16.70 19.34
CA SER A 4 27.73 -16.76 19.60
C SER A 4 27.08 -17.88 18.78
N PHE A 5 26.37 -18.77 19.47
CA PHE A 5 25.67 -19.90 18.86
C PHE A 5 24.19 -19.58 18.65
N ILE A 6 23.67 -19.90 17.47
CA ILE A 6 22.25 -19.78 17.10
C ILE A 6 21.70 -21.19 16.88
N THR A 7 20.59 -21.54 17.53
CA THR A 7 19.95 -22.85 17.34
C THR A 7 19.32 -22.97 15.93
N LEU A 8 19.03 -24.20 15.50
CA LEU A 8 18.35 -24.42 14.21
C LEU A 8 16.98 -23.73 14.15
N LEU A 9 16.22 -23.77 15.24
CA LEU A 9 14.88 -23.19 15.33
C LEU A 9 14.88 -21.66 15.33
N GLU A 10 15.93 -21.05 15.89
CA GLU A 10 16.16 -19.60 15.87
C GLU A 10 16.62 -19.12 14.48
N LYS A 11 17.39 -19.94 13.76
CA LYS A 11 17.89 -19.59 12.43
C LYS A 11 16.80 -19.53 11.37
N ILE A 12 15.86 -20.48 11.38
CA ILE A 12 14.83 -20.57 10.35
C ILE A 12 13.79 -19.46 10.58
N ASN A 13 13.50 -18.69 9.54
CA ASN A 13 12.46 -17.67 9.58
C ASN A 13 11.13 -18.24 10.15
N LYS A 14 10.56 -17.58 11.17
CA LYS A 14 9.34 -18.04 11.86
C LYS A 14 8.14 -18.23 10.92
N ALA A 15 7.98 -17.35 9.94
CA ALA A 15 6.92 -17.47 8.93
C ALA A 15 7.15 -18.70 8.05
N TYR A 16 8.40 -18.97 7.65
CA TYR A 16 8.74 -20.20 6.92
C TYR A 16 8.52 -21.44 7.77
N ARG A 17 8.81 -21.40 9.08
CA ARG A 17 8.53 -22.49 10.04
C ARG A 17 7.04 -22.83 10.12
N LEU A 18 6.15 -21.87 9.94
CA LEU A 18 4.70 -22.10 9.97
C LEU A 18 4.13 -22.74 8.69
N ILE A 19 4.86 -22.74 7.57
CA ILE A 19 4.40 -23.39 6.33
C ILE A 19 4.48 -24.91 6.48
N LYS A 20 3.34 -25.60 6.35
CA LYS A 20 3.29 -27.07 6.41
C LYS A 20 4.00 -27.69 5.19
N PRO A 21 5.07 -28.49 5.36
CA PRO A 21 5.63 -29.23 4.24
C PRO A 21 4.64 -30.29 3.76
N LYS A 22 4.55 -30.46 2.44
CA LYS A 22 3.76 -31.54 1.83
C LYS A 22 4.32 -32.89 2.24
N ARG A 23 3.43 -33.83 2.57
CA ARG A 23 3.80 -35.22 2.91
C ARG A 23 4.76 -35.84 1.89
N GLN A 24 4.45 -35.70 0.60
CA GLN A 24 5.28 -36.23 -0.50
C GLN A 24 6.71 -35.67 -0.49
N SER A 25 6.86 -34.37 -0.22
CA SER A 25 8.18 -33.72 -0.17
C SER A 25 8.96 -34.17 1.05
N LEU A 26 8.32 -34.30 2.21
CA LEU A 26 8.98 -34.77 3.42
C LEU A 26 9.37 -36.26 3.30
N ASP A 27 8.51 -37.10 2.70
CA ASP A 27 8.83 -38.51 2.45
C ASP A 27 9.96 -38.67 1.42
N ALA A 28 10.05 -37.78 0.41
CA ALA A 28 11.20 -37.73 -0.50
C ALA A 28 12.49 -37.33 0.23
N PHE A 29 12.44 -36.30 1.08
CA PHE A 29 13.56 -35.91 1.94
C PHE A 29 14.04 -37.07 2.81
N LYS A 30 13.13 -37.77 3.49
CA LYS A 30 13.47 -38.94 4.33
C LYS A 30 14.19 -40.03 3.55
N ARG A 31 13.72 -40.35 2.33
CA ARG A 31 14.36 -41.35 1.47
C ARG A 31 15.78 -40.91 1.10
N ASN A 32 15.91 -39.72 0.54
CA ASN A 32 17.21 -39.19 0.12
C ASN A 32 18.19 -39.05 1.30
N PHE A 33 17.69 -38.70 2.49
CA PHE A 33 18.50 -38.56 3.68
C PHE A 33 18.95 -39.91 4.23
N ASN A 34 18.09 -40.94 4.22
CA ASN A 34 18.49 -42.31 4.51
C ASN A 34 19.53 -42.84 3.51
N ASP A 35 19.38 -42.49 2.22
CA ASP A 35 20.34 -42.88 1.19
C ASP A 35 21.69 -42.19 1.39
N LEU A 36 21.71 -40.92 1.82
CA LEU A 36 22.94 -40.25 2.24
C LEU A 36 23.60 -41.02 3.39
N LEU A 37 22.87 -41.28 4.47
CA LEU A 37 23.40 -41.93 5.68
C LEU A 37 23.96 -43.33 5.40
N LYS A 38 23.32 -44.12 4.55
CA LYS A 38 23.79 -45.47 4.17
C LYS A 38 25.09 -45.48 3.38
N ASN A 39 25.35 -44.41 2.62
CA ASN A 39 26.49 -44.32 1.73
C ASN A 39 27.70 -43.62 2.37
N ILE A 40 27.56 -43.06 3.58
CA ILE A 40 28.71 -42.47 4.29
C ILE A 40 29.62 -43.59 4.79
N ASN A 41 30.85 -43.61 4.29
CA ASN A 41 31.94 -44.45 4.80
C ASN A 41 33.09 -43.55 5.29
N GLU A 42 33.41 -43.61 6.59
CA GLU A 42 34.43 -42.75 7.22
C GLU A 42 35.86 -43.05 6.75
N GLN A 43 36.08 -44.20 6.09
CA GLN A 43 37.37 -44.61 5.53
C GLN A 43 37.59 -44.11 4.09
N GLU A 44 36.56 -43.61 3.42
CA GLU A 44 36.61 -43.15 2.04
C GLU A 44 37.23 -41.75 1.89
N SER A 45 37.44 -41.33 0.64
CA SER A 45 37.96 -40.00 0.32
C SER A 45 36.96 -38.86 0.58
N GLU A 46 37.46 -37.64 0.84
CA GLU A 46 36.62 -36.43 0.94
C GLU A 46 35.80 -36.21 -0.34
N GLU A 47 36.37 -36.49 -1.51
CA GLU A 47 35.67 -36.40 -2.80
C GLU A 47 34.47 -37.35 -2.91
N ASN A 48 34.58 -38.58 -2.37
CA ASN A 48 33.47 -39.52 -2.35
C ASN A 48 32.31 -38.96 -1.49
N ILE A 49 32.64 -38.40 -0.34
CA ILE A 49 31.68 -37.79 0.59
C ILE A 49 30.99 -36.58 -0.05
N LYS A 50 31.74 -35.71 -0.74
CA LYS A 50 31.19 -34.59 -1.53
C LYS A 50 30.18 -35.08 -2.57
N GLY A 51 30.49 -36.16 -3.29
CA GLY A 51 29.58 -36.75 -4.27
C GLY A 51 28.22 -37.16 -3.68
N HIS A 52 28.23 -37.84 -2.53
CA HIS A 52 26.99 -38.22 -1.84
C HIS A 52 26.21 -37.00 -1.33
N LEU A 53 26.90 -36.00 -0.79
CA LEU A 53 26.27 -34.77 -0.31
C LEU A 53 25.62 -33.97 -1.46
N VAL A 54 26.28 -33.87 -2.61
CA VAL A 54 25.74 -33.24 -3.82
C VAL A 54 24.47 -33.95 -4.29
N ASN A 55 24.50 -35.29 -4.36
CA ASN A 55 23.32 -36.06 -4.75
C ASN A 55 22.14 -35.81 -3.81
N PHE A 56 22.39 -35.82 -2.49
CA PHE A 56 21.36 -35.54 -1.49
C PHE A 56 20.72 -34.16 -1.68
N LEU A 57 21.51 -33.09 -1.75
CA LEU A 57 20.98 -31.74 -1.92
C LEU A 57 20.24 -31.61 -3.26
N ARG A 58 20.87 -32.05 -4.36
CA ARG A 58 20.32 -32.00 -5.72
C ARG A 58 18.96 -32.68 -5.81
N ASP A 59 18.87 -33.93 -5.35
CA ASP A 59 17.69 -34.78 -5.56
C ASP A 59 16.56 -34.44 -4.57
N THR A 60 16.87 -33.68 -3.51
CA THR A 60 15.88 -33.23 -2.51
C THR A 60 15.28 -31.87 -2.86
N TYR A 61 16.07 -30.90 -3.32
CA TYR A 61 15.60 -29.51 -3.47
C TYR A 61 16.03 -28.80 -4.76
N TYR A 62 17.28 -28.98 -5.19
CA TYR A 62 17.90 -28.03 -6.12
C TYR A 62 17.72 -28.42 -7.60
N ASN A 63 17.38 -29.66 -7.93
CA ASN A 63 17.07 -30.07 -9.31
C ASN A 63 15.61 -29.72 -9.69
N PRO A 64 15.34 -29.15 -10.88
CA PRO A 64 16.25 -28.68 -11.95
C PRO A 64 16.57 -27.18 -11.89
N THR A 65 16.30 -26.52 -10.76
CA THR A 65 16.27 -25.05 -10.66
C THR A 65 17.63 -24.42 -10.38
N HIS A 66 18.53 -25.12 -9.70
CA HIS A 66 19.82 -24.60 -9.25
C HIS A 66 20.93 -25.64 -9.47
N LEU A 67 22.11 -25.16 -9.85
CA LEU A 67 23.30 -26.00 -10.00
C LEU A 67 24.07 -26.13 -8.68
N ILE A 68 24.45 -27.36 -8.33
CA ILE A 68 25.41 -27.66 -7.26
C ILE A 68 26.65 -28.23 -7.91
N ALA A 69 27.78 -27.53 -7.79
CA ALA A 69 29.03 -27.93 -8.43
C ALA A 69 30.26 -27.43 -7.65
N THR A 70 31.43 -27.99 -7.96
CA THR A 70 32.72 -27.46 -7.52
C THR A 70 33.02 -26.15 -8.27
N LYS A 71 33.68 -25.18 -7.61
CA LYS A 71 34.05 -23.90 -8.24
C LYS A 71 35.46 -23.48 -7.83
N GLY A 72 36.38 -23.49 -8.78
CA GLY A 72 37.77 -23.11 -8.53
C GLY A 72 38.41 -24.02 -7.48
N ARG A 73 38.80 -23.45 -6.33
CA ARG A 73 39.34 -24.18 -5.18
C ARG A 73 38.32 -24.47 -4.08
N ALA A 74 37.09 -23.96 -4.20
CA ALA A 74 36.03 -24.25 -3.23
C ALA A 74 35.48 -25.67 -3.47
N ASP A 75 35.23 -26.37 -2.36
CA ASP A 75 34.79 -27.76 -2.38
C ASP A 75 33.42 -27.94 -3.03
N LEU A 76 32.42 -27.15 -2.62
CA LEU A 76 31.10 -27.15 -3.25
C LEU A 76 30.52 -25.72 -3.24
N ALA A 77 29.72 -25.42 -4.24
CA ALA A 77 28.98 -24.18 -4.36
C ALA A 77 27.55 -24.44 -4.84
N ILE A 78 26.58 -23.71 -4.29
CA ILE A 78 25.21 -23.64 -4.82
C ILE A 78 25.07 -22.35 -5.61
N HIS A 79 24.77 -22.48 -6.90
CA HIS A 79 24.53 -21.35 -7.81
C HIS A 79 23.07 -20.88 -7.73
N LEU A 80 22.83 -19.60 -8.00
CA LEU A 80 21.48 -19.01 -8.01
C LEU A 80 20.60 -19.44 -9.19
N ASP A 81 21.17 -20.13 -10.18
CA ASP A 81 20.46 -20.66 -11.34
C ASP A 81 21.05 -22.03 -11.73
N ASN A 82 20.49 -22.69 -12.72
CA ASN A 82 20.88 -24.02 -13.19
C ASN A 82 22.15 -24.07 -14.05
N ASN A 83 22.92 -22.98 -14.12
CA ASN A 83 24.12 -22.85 -14.95
C ASN A 83 25.34 -22.39 -14.14
N ALA A 84 26.53 -22.80 -14.59
CA ALA A 84 27.80 -22.50 -13.89
C ALA A 84 28.25 -21.03 -13.99
N SER A 85 27.70 -20.27 -14.94
CA SER A 85 27.94 -18.82 -15.09
C SER A 85 27.16 -17.97 -14.08
N ALA A 86 26.11 -18.52 -13.46
CA ALA A 86 25.32 -17.80 -12.48
C ALA A 86 26.12 -17.51 -11.21
N PRO A 87 25.86 -16.39 -10.51
CA PRO A 87 26.53 -16.09 -9.25
C PRO A 87 26.30 -17.18 -8.22
N VAL A 88 27.30 -17.36 -7.35
CA VAL A 88 27.23 -18.32 -6.23
C VAL A 88 26.45 -17.69 -5.08
N GLY A 89 25.50 -18.46 -4.53
CA GLY A 89 24.76 -18.09 -3.33
C GLY A 89 25.38 -18.67 -2.06
N VAL A 90 25.80 -19.95 -2.08
CA VAL A 90 26.38 -20.62 -0.89
C VAL A 90 27.71 -21.29 -1.23
N LEU A 91 28.70 -21.10 -0.35
CA LEU A 91 30.00 -21.76 -0.41
C LEU A 91 30.13 -22.81 0.69
N PHE A 92 30.78 -23.93 0.37
CA PHE A 92 30.99 -25.05 1.30
C PHE A 92 32.48 -25.39 1.39
N GLU A 93 32.89 -25.77 2.59
CA GLU A 93 34.12 -26.51 2.89
C GLU A 93 33.71 -27.85 3.53
N VAL A 94 34.15 -28.98 2.94
CA VAL A 94 33.69 -30.31 3.34
C VAL A 94 34.86 -31.17 3.82
N LYS A 95 34.83 -31.55 5.10
CA LYS A 95 35.84 -32.42 5.71
C LYS A 95 35.35 -33.86 5.85
N ARG A 96 36.30 -34.78 5.94
CA ARG A 96 36.03 -36.17 6.35
C ARG A 96 35.51 -36.22 7.81
N PRO A 97 34.50 -37.05 8.13
CA PRO A 97 34.05 -37.29 9.51
C PRO A 97 35.16 -37.67 10.49
N SER A 98 36.15 -38.43 10.01
CA SER A 98 37.31 -38.88 10.78
C SER A 98 38.36 -37.78 11.02
N ASN A 99 38.31 -36.66 10.27
CA ASN A 99 39.29 -35.57 10.31
C ASN A 99 38.95 -34.52 11.40
N LYS A 100 39.09 -34.90 12.67
CA LYS A 100 38.74 -34.03 13.82
C LYS A 100 39.70 -32.86 14.04
N THR A 101 40.94 -32.95 13.57
CA THR A 101 41.99 -31.93 13.81
C THR A 101 41.86 -30.71 12.91
N GLU A 102 41.27 -30.88 11.73
CA GLU A 102 41.11 -29.81 10.74
C GLU A 102 39.71 -29.17 10.75
N MET A 103 38.77 -29.77 11.49
CA MET A 103 37.39 -29.32 11.66
C MET A 103 37.28 -28.29 12.79
N ILE A 104 36.40 -27.29 12.63
CA ILE A 104 36.07 -26.35 13.72
C ILE A 104 35.19 -27.01 14.79
N THR A 105 35.19 -26.45 15.99
CA THR A 105 34.28 -26.82 17.09
C THR A 105 33.42 -25.63 17.51
N LYS A 106 32.45 -25.87 18.41
CA LYS A 106 31.59 -24.80 18.95
C LYS A 106 32.39 -23.74 19.72
N GLU A 107 33.50 -24.13 20.32
CA GLU A 107 34.35 -23.30 21.17
C GLU A 107 35.59 -22.77 20.44
N ASN A 108 35.97 -23.37 19.31
CA ASN A 108 37.16 -22.99 18.56
C ASN A 108 36.91 -22.98 17.04
N LEU A 109 36.86 -21.77 16.49
CA LEU A 109 36.75 -21.54 15.04
C LEU A 109 38.11 -21.47 14.33
N ASN A 110 39.23 -21.43 15.04
CA ASN A 110 40.56 -21.31 14.45
C ASN A 110 41.10 -22.70 14.02
N ALA A 111 40.50 -23.27 12.99
CA ALA A 111 40.91 -24.55 12.38
C ALA A 111 41.09 -24.41 10.86
N ARG A 112 41.70 -25.42 10.24
CA ARG A 112 42.03 -25.42 8.80
C ARG A 112 40.81 -25.17 7.91
N SER A 113 39.66 -25.79 8.22
CA SER A 113 38.42 -25.59 7.47
C SER A 113 37.92 -24.15 7.49
N MET A 114 38.12 -23.40 8.58
CA MET A 114 37.80 -21.97 8.62
C MET A 114 38.77 -21.14 7.79
N HIS A 115 40.06 -21.50 7.78
CA HIS A 115 41.06 -20.81 6.95
C HIS A 115 40.76 -20.97 5.46
N GLU A 116 40.37 -22.17 5.05
CA GLU A 116 39.93 -22.50 3.69
C GLU A 116 38.65 -21.73 3.31
N LEU A 117 37.65 -21.72 4.19
CA LEU A 117 36.40 -20.99 3.93
C LEU A 117 36.62 -19.46 3.83
N ILE A 118 37.49 -18.88 4.66
CA ILE A 118 37.88 -17.46 4.57
C ILE A 118 38.55 -17.17 3.21
N LEU A 119 39.42 -18.07 2.74
CA LEU A 119 40.06 -17.93 1.45
C LEU A 119 39.03 -17.91 0.31
N TYR A 120 38.08 -18.85 0.31
CA TYR A 120 37.03 -18.91 -0.72
C TYR A 120 36.16 -17.67 -0.72
N PHE A 121 35.79 -17.18 0.47
CA PHE A 121 35.04 -15.94 0.63
C PHE A 121 35.78 -14.74 0.00
N LEU A 122 37.06 -14.54 0.35
CA LEU A 122 37.84 -13.40 -0.14
C LEU A 122 38.03 -13.45 -1.66
N GLN A 123 38.25 -14.64 -2.23
CA GLN A 123 38.34 -14.82 -3.68
C GLN A 123 37.03 -14.46 -4.39
N GLU A 124 35.91 -15.02 -3.91
CA GLU A 124 34.59 -14.77 -4.50
C GLU A 124 34.20 -13.28 -4.37
N ARG A 125 34.55 -12.66 -3.24
CA ARG A 125 34.16 -11.29 -2.93
C ARG A 125 35.03 -10.23 -3.59
N LEU A 126 36.36 -10.39 -3.52
CA LEU A 126 37.31 -9.37 -3.99
C LEU A 126 37.64 -9.54 -5.48
N ASN A 127 37.74 -10.78 -5.97
CA ASN A 127 38.15 -11.04 -7.35
C ASN A 127 36.95 -11.12 -8.27
N HIS A 128 35.93 -11.89 -7.89
CA HIS A 128 34.73 -12.08 -8.69
C HIS A 128 33.66 -11.01 -8.44
N LYS A 129 33.86 -10.11 -7.47
CA LYS A 129 32.94 -9.01 -7.11
C LYS A 129 31.50 -9.49 -6.86
N ASN A 130 31.33 -10.74 -6.43
CA ASN A 130 30.02 -11.32 -6.19
C ASN A 130 29.39 -10.68 -4.93
N ASN A 131 28.23 -10.05 -5.08
CA ASN A 131 27.45 -9.45 -3.99
C ASN A 131 26.32 -10.37 -3.50
N SER A 132 26.16 -11.55 -4.10
CA SER A 132 24.97 -12.39 -3.95
C SER A 132 25.17 -13.58 -3.01
N LEU A 133 26.31 -13.64 -2.30
CA LEU A 133 26.54 -14.66 -1.27
C LEU A 133 25.55 -14.49 -0.12
N THR A 134 24.89 -15.56 0.26
CA THR A 134 23.92 -15.60 1.35
C THR A 134 24.49 -16.27 2.59
N HIS A 135 25.20 -17.39 2.41
CA HIS A 135 25.77 -18.18 3.49
C HIS A 135 27.10 -18.85 3.11
N LEU A 136 27.87 -19.21 4.14
CA LEU A 136 29.06 -20.04 4.04
C LEU A 136 28.94 -21.22 5.01
N VAL A 137 29.32 -22.42 4.58
CA VAL A 137 29.10 -23.67 5.29
C VAL A 137 30.41 -24.42 5.51
N ILE A 138 30.65 -24.88 6.72
CA ILE A 138 31.65 -25.91 7.01
C ILE A 138 30.92 -27.16 7.47
N THR A 139 31.19 -28.32 6.87
CA THR A 139 30.54 -29.56 7.28
C THR A 139 31.45 -30.79 7.16
N ASN A 140 31.24 -31.77 8.04
CA ASN A 140 31.76 -33.12 7.88
C ASN A 140 30.65 -34.14 7.55
N VAL A 141 29.56 -33.65 6.93
CA VAL A 141 28.27 -34.32 6.71
C VAL A 141 27.43 -34.50 7.97
N TYR A 142 28.04 -34.85 9.11
CA TYR A 142 27.30 -34.99 10.38
C TYR A 142 27.07 -33.65 11.08
N GLU A 143 28.11 -32.85 11.18
CA GLU A 143 28.10 -31.55 11.83
C GLU A 143 28.12 -30.46 10.76
N TRP A 144 27.25 -29.47 10.95
CA TRP A 144 27.04 -28.37 10.01
C TRP A 144 27.21 -27.05 10.73
N PHE A 145 28.14 -26.22 10.26
CA PHE A 145 28.37 -24.87 10.74
C PHE A 145 28.01 -23.90 9.62
N LEU A 146 26.89 -23.19 9.78
CA LEU A 146 26.34 -22.26 8.79
C LEU A 146 26.57 -20.81 9.26
N PHE A 147 27.34 -20.05 8.49
CA PHE A 147 27.65 -18.65 8.73
C PHE A 147 26.84 -17.76 7.77
N ASP A 148 26.25 -16.68 8.29
CA ASP A 148 25.63 -15.66 7.44
C ASP A 148 26.71 -14.87 6.72
N ALA A 149 26.57 -14.65 5.41
CA ALA A 149 27.57 -13.92 4.63
C ALA A 149 27.82 -12.49 5.16
N THR A 150 26.81 -11.86 5.78
CA THR A 150 26.94 -10.54 6.41
C THR A 150 27.96 -10.51 7.56
N VAL A 151 28.10 -11.61 8.30
CA VAL A 151 29.14 -11.75 9.33
C VAL A 151 30.53 -11.73 8.68
N PHE A 152 30.69 -12.45 7.56
CA PHE A 152 31.96 -12.46 6.82
C PHE A 152 32.29 -11.12 6.18
N GLU A 153 31.28 -10.38 5.69
CA GLU A 153 31.45 -8.99 5.21
C GLU A 153 32.00 -8.10 6.34
N LYS A 154 31.35 -8.08 7.50
CA LYS A 154 31.71 -7.21 8.63
C LYS A 154 33.05 -7.57 9.28
N VAL A 155 33.38 -8.86 9.35
CA VAL A 155 34.57 -9.35 10.05
C VAL A 155 35.79 -9.39 9.13
N PHE A 156 35.66 -9.98 7.94
CA PHE A 156 36.80 -10.25 7.06
C PHE A 156 36.94 -9.22 5.94
N LYS A 157 35.85 -8.87 5.25
CA LYS A 157 35.93 -7.92 4.13
C LYS A 157 36.23 -6.50 4.62
N GLU A 158 35.54 -5.98 5.63
CA GLU A 158 35.77 -4.60 6.11
C GLU A 158 37.17 -4.38 6.73
N ASN A 159 37.90 -5.46 7.05
CA ASN A 159 39.23 -5.35 7.63
C ASN A 159 40.29 -5.02 6.57
N THR A 160 40.76 -3.78 6.58
CA THR A 160 41.75 -3.27 5.61
C THR A 160 43.10 -3.97 5.69
N GLN A 161 43.51 -4.42 6.88
CA GLN A 161 44.78 -5.15 7.06
C GLN A 161 44.71 -6.55 6.44
N LEU A 162 43.62 -7.28 6.67
CA LEU A 162 43.40 -8.60 6.09
C LEU A 162 43.30 -8.52 4.55
N GLN A 163 42.56 -7.55 4.02
CA GLN A 163 42.46 -7.32 2.57
C GLN A 163 43.84 -7.06 1.94
N LYS A 164 44.66 -6.22 2.58
CA LYS A 164 46.00 -5.91 2.10
C LYS A 164 46.89 -7.16 2.09
N ALA A 165 46.90 -7.91 3.19
CA ALA A 165 47.66 -9.14 3.31
C ALA A 165 47.24 -10.21 2.28
N PHE A 166 45.94 -10.32 1.99
CA PHE A 166 45.40 -11.20 0.95
C PHE A 166 45.88 -10.78 -0.46
N LYS A 167 45.78 -9.50 -0.81
CA LYS A 167 46.22 -8.98 -2.12
C LYS A 167 47.73 -9.13 -2.32
N GLU A 168 48.53 -8.90 -1.29
CA GLU A 168 49.99 -9.10 -1.33
C GLU A 168 50.36 -10.58 -1.53
N TRP A 169 49.64 -11.50 -0.89
CA TRP A 169 49.82 -12.93 -1.08
C TRP A 169 49.41 -13.38 -2.50
N GLU A 170 48.26 -12.92 -2.99
CA GLU A 170 47.74 -13.30 -4.30
C GLU A 170 48.57 -12.74 -5.47
N SER A 171 49.12 -11.53 -5.31
CA SER A 171 50.01 -10.91 -6.29
C SER A 171 51.45 -11.45 -6.26
N GLY A 172 51.74 -12.44 -5.40
CA GLY A 172 53.05 -13.08 -5.31
C GLY A 172 54.13 -12.20 -4.67
N GLN A 173 53.75 -11.15 -3.92
CA GLN A 173 54.68 -10.25 -3.23
C GLN A 173 55.21 -10.85 -1.91
N LYS A 174 54.66 -12.00 -1.48
CA LYS A 174 55.16 -12.82 -0.36
C LYS A 174 56.06 -13.96 -0.86
N THR A 175 56.85 -14.54 0.05
CA THR A 175 57.86 -15.58 -0.20
C THR A 175 57.35 -16.85 -0.91
N SER A 176 56.03 -17.09 -0.94
CA SER A 176 55.37 -18.17 -1.69
C SER A 176 53.88 -17.86 -1.92
N SER A 177 53.35 -18.22 -3.10
CA SER A 177 51.92 -18.13 -3.46
C SER A 177 51.12 -19.40 -3.12
N LYS A 178 51.70 -20.34 -2.36
CA LYS A 178 51.01 -21.55 -1.90
C LYS A 178 49.95 -21.22 -0.83
N THR A 179 48.86 -21.98 -0.83
CA THR A 179 47.73 -21.84 0.11
C THR A 179 48.12 -22.09 1.56
N ASP A 180 49.08 -22.98 1.82
CA ASP A 180 49.57 -23.26 3.18
C ASP A 180 50.18 -22.02 3.87
N LEU A 181 50.74 -21.09 3.07
CA LEU A 181 51.27 -19.83 3.59
C LEU A 181 50.13 -18.89 3.99
N PHE A 182 49.05 -18.84 3.21
CA PHE A 182 47.86 -18.06 3.57
C PHE A 182 47.23 -18.57 4.88
N TYR A 183 47.09 -19.88 5.04
CA TYR A 183 46.49 -20.47 6.24
C TYR A 183 47.31 -20.16 7.50
N ASN A 184 48.63 -20.39 7.45
CA ASN A 184 49.48 -20.29 8.64
C ASN A 184 49.94 -18.86 8.98
N GLU A 185 50.15 -18.01 7.98
CA GLU A 185 50.73 -16.67 8.19
C GLU A 185 49.71 -15.52 8.07
N ILE A 186 48.50 -15.79 7.57
CA ILE A 186 47.47 -14.75 7.40
C ILE A 186 46.20 -15.12 8.17
N ALA A 187 45.52 -16.22 7.82
CA ALA A 187 44.22 -16.54 8.40
C ALA A 187 44.31 -16.92 9.89
N LYS A 188 45.25 -17.79 10.27
CA LYS A 188 45.43 -18.24 11.66
C LYS A 188 45.79 -17.11 12.63
N PRO A 189 46.82 -16.27 12.37
CA PRO A 189 47.15 -15.15 13.28
C PRO A 189 46.06 -14.08 13.34
N PHE A 190 45.31 -13.89 12.25
CA PHE A 190 44.16 -12.98 12.22
C PHE A 190 43.05 -13.45 13.17
N LEU A 191 42.70 -14.74 13.13
CA LEU A 191 41.68 -15.29 14.03
C LEU A 191 42.14 -15.28 15.50
N ASP A 192 43.42 -15.52 15.78
CA ASP A 192 43.99 -15.46 17.13
C ASP A 192 43.92 -14.06 17.75
N SER A 193 44.00 -13.01 16.93
CA SER A 193 43.96 -11.60 17.36
C SER A 193 42.58 -10.95 17.22
N LEU A 194 41.55 -11.71 16.83
CA LEU A 194 40.24 -11.16 16.53
C LEU A 194 39.44 -10.84 17.79
N ASP A 195 39.07 -9.56 17.95
CA ASP A 195 38.19 -9.06 19.03
C ASP A 195 36.79 -8.66 18.53
N LYS A 196 36.28 -9.40 17.54
CA LYS A 196 34.90 -9.26 17.04
C LYS A 196 34.11 -10.54 17.34
N ASP A 197 32.79 -10.37 17.43
CA ASP A 197 31.84 -11.45 17.60
C ASP A 197 31.62 -12.19 16.28
N ILE A 198 31.69 -13.52 16.30
CA ILE A 198 31.30 -14.38 15.17
C ILE A 198 30.11 -15.23 15.60
N SER A 199 28.98 -15.03 14.92
CA SER A 199 27.76 -15.82 15.12
C SER A 199 27.58 -16.87 14.01
N PHE A 200 27.20 -18.09 14.38
CA PHE A 200 26.88 -19.16 13.42
C PHE A 200 25.78 -20.08 13.94
N THR A 201 25.14 -20.81 13.01
CA THR A 201 24.21 -21.89 13.31
C THR A 201 24.95 -23.22 13.28
N TYR A 202 24.82 -24.01 14.35
CA TYR A 202 25.34 -25.38 14.39
C TYR A 202 24.21 -26.40 14.43
N VAL A 203 24.33 -27.45 13.62
CA VAL A 203 23.38 -28.58 13.55
C VAL A 203 24.17 -29.87 13.51
N ASP A 204 23.87 -30.81 14.40
CA ASP A 204 24.30 -32.20 14.30
C ASP A 204 23.15 -33.05 13.77
N ILE A 205 23.28 -33.52 12.52
CA ILE A 205 22.21 -34.27 11.87
C ILE A 205 21.98 -35.65 12.51
N ARG A 206 22.93 -36.15 13.31
CA ARG A 206 22.80 -37.45 14.00
C ARG A 206 21.69 -37.42 15.05
N GLU A 207 21.39 -36.26 15.63
CA GLU A 207 20.29 -36.06 16.57
C GLU A 207 18.92 -36.37 15.94
N TYR A 208 18.82 -36.32 14.61
CA TYR A 208 17.58 -36.52 13.86
C TYR A 208 17.39 -37.94 13.32
N ILE A 209 18.43 -38.79 13.36
CA ILE A 209 18.39 -40.18 12.88
C ILE A 209 17.24 -40.99 13.51
N PRO A 210 16.98 -40.93 14.84
CA PRO A 210 15.88 -41.68 15.46
C PRO A 210 14.49 -41.34 14.92
N TYR A 211 14.32 -40.17 14.30
CA TYR A 211 13.04 -39.72 13.75
C TYR A 211 12.82 -40.17 12.30
N LEU A 212 13.84 -40.69 11.61
CA LEU A 212 13.73 -41.20 10.24
C LEU A 212 13.00 -42.55 10.17
N GLU A 213 13.17 -43.37 11.19
CA GLU A 213 12.57 -44.71 11.31
C GLU A 213 11.34 -44.73 12.25
N GLY A 214 10.94 -43.57 12.78
CA GLY A 214 9.85 -43.44 13.75
C GLY A 214 8.42 -43.53 13.17
N LYS A 215 7.42 -43.64 14.06
CA LYS A 215 5.99 -43.52 13.69
C LYS A 215 5.72 -42.16 13.04
N LYS A 216 4.73 -42.07 12.13
CA LYS A 216 4.34 -40.84 11.42
C LYS A 216 4.17 -39.59 12.31
N GLN A 217 3.82 -39.77 13.58
CA GLN A 217 3.69 -38.69 14.58
C GLN A 217 5.02 -37.99 14.91
N ASN A 218 6.17 -38.64 14.69
CA ASN A 218 7.49 -38.07 14.96
C ASN A 218 8.01 -37.18 13.81
N ASP A 219 7.30 -37.14 12.68
CA ASP A 219 7.72 -36.44 11.46
C ASP A 219 7.82 -34.93 11.65
N VAL A 220 7.07 -34.39 12.61
CA VAL A 220 7.13 -32.99 13.03
C VAL A 220 8.55 -32.60 13.44
N LYS A 221 9.28 -33.48 14.13
CA LYS A 221 10.66 -33.20 14.58
C LYS A 221 11.68 -33.12 13.45
N LEU A 222 11.33 -33.60 12.25
CA LEU A 222 12.18 -33.51 11.06
C LEU A 222 11.93 -32.23 10.25
N ILE A 223 10.85 -31.49 10.52
CA ILE A 223 10.48 -30.28 9.76
C ILE A 223 11.57 -29.20 9.83
N PRO A 224 12.17 -28.88 10.99
CA PRO A 224 13.26 -27.90 11.06
C PRO A 224 14.45 -28.33 10.19
N LEU A 225 14.85 -29.60 10.25
CA LEU A 225 15.96 -30.11 9.46
C LEU A 225 15.65 -30.12 7.95
N PHE A 226 14.43 -30.49 7.56
CA PHE A 226 13.94 -30.35 6.20
C PHE A 226 14.09 -28.90 5.72
N LYS A 227 13.56 -27.94 6.49
CA LYS A 227 13.62 -26.51 6.15
C LYS A 227 15.02 -25.92 6.15
N PHE A 228 15.93 -26.47 6.95
CA PHE A 228 17.33 -26.04 7.00
C PHE A 228 18.04 -26.18 5.65
N PHE A 229 17.85 -27.31 4.96
CA PHE A 229 18.49 -27.60 3.68
C PHE A 229 17.81 -26.95 2.46
N SER A 230 16.65 -26.33 2.67
CA SER A 230 15.84 -25.81 1.57
C SER A 230 16.48 -24.56 0.93
N PRO A 231 16.16 -24.28 -0.35
CA PRO A 231 16.63 -23.08 -1.04
C PRO A 231 16.17 -21.80 -0.35
N VAL A 232 14.99 -21.83 0.28
CA VAL A 232 14.45 -20.70 1.05
C VAL A 232 15.40 -20.29 2.17
N ASN A 233 15.93 -21.25 2.92
CA ASN A 233 16.86 -20.98 4.01
C ASN A 233 18.28 -20.70 3.51
N LEU A 234 18.85 -21.61 2.70
CA LEU A 234 20.26 -21.51 2.30
C LEU A 234 20.52 -20.38 1.29
N LEU A 235 19.63 -20.16 0.32
CA LEU A 235 19.77 -19.11 -0.70
C LEU A 235 18.98 -17.84 -0.36
N LYS A 236 18.37 -17.75 0.83
CA LYS A 236 17.50 -16.63 1.26
C LYS A 236 16.45 -16.26 0.18
N LEU A 237 15.97 -17.27 -0.55
CA LEU A 237 14.96 -17.06 -1.59
C LEU A 237 13.65 -16.63 -0.95
N PRO A 238 12.91 -15.71 -1.57
CA PRO A 238 11.55 -15.43 -1.14
C PRO A 238 10.74 -16.72 -1.23
N PHE A 239 9.89 -16.93 -0.24
CA PHE A 239 8.99 -18.07 -0.22
C PHE A 239 7.57 -17.56 -0.37
N SER A 240 6.77 -18.25 -1.19
CA SER A 240 5.35 -17.93 -1.34
C SER A 240 4.62 -18.28 -0.04
N ASN A 241 4.63 -17.35 0.90
CA ASN A 241 3.73 -17.35 2.03
C ASN A 241 3.17 -15.95 2.18
N ASP A 242 2.75 -15.38 1.06
CA ASP A 242 1.77 -14.34 1.17
C ASP A 242 0.52 -15.06 1.65
N SER A 243 0.34 -15.05 2.97
CA SER A 243 -0.92 -15.30 3.65
C SER A 243 -2.03 -14.47 3.01
N ASN A 244 -1.67 -13.42 2.26
CA ASN A 244 -2.52 -12.54 1.49
C ASN A 244 -2.54 -12.87 -0.03
N SER A 245 -2.08 -14.03 -0.48
CA SER A 245 -2.27 -14.44 -1.88
C SER A 245 -3.64 -15.09 -2.07
N LEU A 246 -4.42 -14.55 -2.99
CA LEU A 246 -5.77 -15.03 -3.27
C LEU A 246 -5.73 -16.38 -3.99
N ASP A 247 -6.32 -17.42 -3.40
CA ASP A 247 -6.56 -18.68 -4.12
C ASP A 247 -7.61 -18.44 -5.21
N ALA A 248 -7.16 -18.42 -6.47
CA ALA A 248 -8.00 -18.11 -7.62
C ALA A 248 -9.08 -19.18 -7.86
N GLY A 249 -8.87 -20.42 -7.40
CA GLY A 249 -9.86 -21.50 -7.50
C GLY A 249 -11.02 -21.27 -6.53
N PHE A 250 -10.70 -21.12 -5.25
CA PHE A 250 -11.63 -20.79 -4.17
C PHE A 250 -12.46 -19.55 -4.50
N TYR A 251 -11.79 -18.46 -4.88
CA TYR A 251 -12.47 -17.19 -5.18
C TYR A 251 -13.46 -17.30 -6.34
N LYS A 252 -13.04 -17.88 -7.48
CA LYS A 252 -13.93 -18.00 -8.66
C LYS A 252 -15.10 -18.94 -8.41
N GLU A 253 -14.86 -20.03 -7.69
CA GLU A 253 -15.91 -20.98 -7.32
C GLU A 253 -16.90 -20.38 -6.32
N LEU A 254 -16.43 -19.57 -5.36
CA LEU A 254 -17.29 -18.82 -4.45
C LEU A 254 -18.17 -17.81 -5.19
N LEU A 255 -17.61 -17.05 -6.15
CA LEU A 255 -18.40 -16.15 -6.99
C LEU A 255 -19.50 -16.89 -7.76
N HIS A 256 -19.19 -18.08 -8.30
CA HIS A 256 -20.16 -18.92 -8.99
C HIS A 256 -21.31 -19.35 -8.07
N ILE A 257 -21.03 -19.77 -6.83
CA ILE A 257 -22.06 -20.14 -5.83
C ILE A 257 -22.95 -18.94 -5.47
N ILE A 258 -22.36 -17.74 -5.35
CA ILE A 258 -23.10 -16.51 -5.06
C ILE A 258 -23.96 -16.10 -6.27
N GLY A 259 -23.48 -16.28 -7.51
CA GLY A 259 -24.15 -15.86 -8.75
C GLY A 259 -23.48 -14.67 -9.45
N LEU A 260 -22.17 -14.51 -9.25
CA LEU A 260 -21.36 -13.39 -9.76
C LEU A 260 -20.23 -13.89 -10.67
N GLU A 261 -19.68 -13.00 -11.50
CA GLU A 261 -18.47 -13.26 -12.30
C GLU A 261 -17.49 -12.08 -12.28
N GLU A 262 -16.18 -12.36 -12.37
CA GLU A 262 -15.13 -11.35 -12.58
C GLU A 262 -14.90 -11.17 -14.09
N VAL A 263 -15.16 -9.97 -14.61
CA VAL A 263 -14.92 -9.60 -16.02
C VAL A 263 -13.85 -8.52 -16.13
N LYS A 264 -13.21 -8.43 -17.30
CA LYS A 264 -12.31 -7.32 -17.63
C LYS A 264 -13.09 -6.23 -18.36
N ASP A 265 -13.33 -5.10 -17.71
CA ASP A 265 -13.90 -3.90 -18.32
C ASP A 265 -12.84 -2.78 -18.41
N LYS A 266 -12.57 -2.28 -19.62
CA LYS A 266 -11.59 -1.21 -19.91
C LYS A 266 -10.22 -1.40 -19.24
N GLY A 267 -9.76 -2.64 -19.11
CA GLY A 267 -8.47 -2.99 -18.49
C GLY A 267 -8.52 -3.15 -16.96
N LYS A 268 -9.65 -2.89 -16.30
CA LYS A 268 -9.89 -3.18 -14.88
C LYS A 268 -10.67 -4.48 -14.72
N LYS A 269 -10.37 -5.24 -13.68
CA LYS A 269 -11.18 -6.39 -13.27
C LYS A 269 -12.34 -5.88 -12.42
N VAL A 270 -13.56 -6.23 -12.80
CA VAL A 270 -14.80 -5.81 -12.12
C VAL A 270 -15.66 -7.04 -11.91
N ILE A 271 -16.32 -7.12 -10.76
CA ILE A 271 -17.30 -8.17 -10.50
C ILE A 271 -18.67 -7.67 -10.94
N GLN A 272 -19.40 -8.51 -11.66
CA GLN A 272 -20.74 -8.20 -12.11
C GLN A 272 -21.70 -9.37 -11.90
N ARG A 273 -22.99 -9.05 -11.87
CA ARG A 273 -24.06 -10.05 -11.97
C ARG A 273 -23.96 -10.74 -13.33
N LEU A 274 -24.20 -12.05 -13.36
CA LEU A 274 -24.21 -12.82 -14.60
C LEU A 274 -25.20 -12.22 -15.63
N PRO A 275 -24.86 -12.22 -16.93
CA PRO A 275 -25.79 -11.86 -18.00
C PRO A 275 -27.05 -12.72 -17.93
N THR A 276 -28.21 -12.18 -18.28
CA THR A 276 -29.52 -12.82 -18.10
C THR A 276 -29.58 -14.27 -18.62
N GLU A 277 -28.91 -14.56 -19.74
CA GLU A 277 -28.85 -15.91 -20.35
C GLU A 277 -28.05 -16.95 -19.55
N LYS A 278 -27.18 -16.49 -18.64
CA LYS A 278 -26.28 -17.32 -17.82
C LYS A 278 -26.65 -17.33 -16.34
N ARG A 279 -27.69 -16.59 -15.94
CA ARG A 279 -28.16 -16.57 -14.56
C ARG A 279 -28.72 -17.95 -14.20
N ASN A 280 -28.43 -18.40 -12.99
CA ASN A 280 -28.95 -19.64 -12.45
C ASN A 280 -29.77 -19.31 -11.20
N GLU A 281 -31.06 -19.66 -11.21
CA GLU A 281 -31.98 -19.41 -10.10
C GLU A 281 -31.51 -20.03 -8.78
N GLY A 282 -30.75 -21.15 -8.86
CA GLY A 282 -30.15 -21.78 -7.71
C GLY A 282 -29.00 -21.01 -7.09
N SER A 283 -28.39 -20.02 -7.75
CA SER A 283 -27.37 -19.20 -7.10
C SER A 283 -27.96 -18.40 -5.92
N MET A 284 -27.17 -18.17 -4.87
CA MET A 284 -27.68 -17.53 -3.64
C MET A 284 -28.29 -16.16 -3.91
N LEU A 285 -27.69 -15.37 -4.80
CA LEU A 285 -28.15 -14.03 -5.15
C LEU A 285 -29.47 -14.05 -5.93
N GLU A 286 -29.60 -14.93 -6.93
CA GLU A 286 -30.84 -15.01 -7.71
C GLU A 286 -32.00 -15.53 -6.86
N ASN A 287 -31.74 -16.52 -6.01
CA ASN A 287 -32.70 -17.00 -5.01
C ASN A 287 -33.20 -15.84 -4.12
N ALA A 288 -32.26 -15.07 -3.53
CA ALA A 288 -32.60 -13.92 -2.69
C ALA A 288 -33.37 -12.82 -3.46
N ILE A 289 -32.95 -12.47 -4.68
CA ILE A 289 -33.61 -11.45 -5.51
C ILE A 289 -35.05 -11.86 -5.83
N ASN A 290 -35.28 -13.13 -6.20
CA ASN A 290 -36.61 -13.64 -6.52
C ASN A 290 -37.56 -13.52 -5.33
N ILE A 291 -37.08 -13.81 -4.12
CA ILE A 291 -37.88 -13.68 -2.89
C ILE A 291 -38.12 -12.21 -2.55
N LEU A 292 -37.09 -11.37 -2.62
CA LEU A 292 -37.21 -9.92 -2.38
C LEU A 292 -38.26 -9.27 -3.30
N GLN A 293 -38.32 -9.72 -4.56
CA GLN A 293 -39.33 -9.28 -5.53
C GLN A 293 -40.72 -9.82 -5.19
N THR A 294 -40.82 -11.11 -4.84
CA THR A 294 -42.10 -11.76 -4.50
C THR A 294 -42.74 -11.15 -3.26
N GLU A 295 -41.95 -10.84 -2.24
CA GLU A 295 -42.42 -10.23 -0.99
C GLU A 295 -42.55 -8.70 -1.05
N ASP A 296 -42.19 -8.08 -2.17
CA ASP A 296 -42.15 -6.62 -2.33
C ASP A 296 -41.37 -5.93 -1.19
N ALA A 297 -40.29 -6.58 -0.76
CA ALA A 297 -39.54 -6.24 0.44
C ALA A 297 -38.89 -4.85 0.36
N LEU A 298 -38.61 -4.37 -0.86
CA LEU A 298 -38.02 -3.04 -1.08
C LEU A 298 -38.88 -1.92 -0.48
N ARG A 299 -40.21 -2.06 -0.45
CA ARG A 299 -41.11 -1.05 0.16
C ARG A 299 -40.88 -0.86 1.65
N LYS A 300 -40.41 -1.90 2.34
CA LYS A 300 -40.15 -1.89 3.79
C LYS A 300 -38.79 -1.26 4.12
N VAL A 301 -37.87 -1.18 3.15
CA VAL A 301 -36.51 -0.68 3.34
C VAL A 301 -36.52 0.86 3.38
N PRO A 302 -36.10 1.51 4.49
CA PRO A 302 -35.93 2.95 4.54
C PRO A 302 -34.74 3.37 3.66
N LYS A 303 -34.76 4.59 3.14
CA LYS A 303 -33.64 5.18 2.36
C LYS A 303 -33.22 4.35 1.12
N GLN A 304 -34.20 3.85 0.36
CA GLN A 304 -33.98 3.06 -0.88
C GLN A 304 -33.02 3.70 -1.91
N PHE A 305 -32.84 5.02 -1.87
CA PHE A 305 -31.90 5.74 -2.75
C PHE A 305 -30.43 5.35 -2.54
N LEU A 306 -30.08 4.72 -1.41
CA LEU A 306 -28.71 4.25 -1.13
C LEU A 306 -28.32 3.00 -1.94
N PHE A 307 -29.30 2.28 -2.49
CA PHE A 307 -29.08 0.98 -3.14
C PHE A 307 -29.00 1.06 -4.69
N GLY A 308 -29.09 2.26 -5.25
CA GLY A 308 -29.05 2.50 -6.70
C GLY A 308 -30.09 3.50 -7.16
N GLU A 309 -30.06 3.87 -8.44
CA GLU A 309 -31.01 4.81 -9.03
C GLU A 309 -32.25 4.07 -9.53
N THR A 310 -32.04 2.95 -10.21
CA THR A 310 -33.12 2.12 -10.76
C THR A 310 -33.65 1.09 -9.76
N ILE A 311 -34.89 0.61 -9.95
CA ILE A 311 -35.47 -0.44 -9.08
C ILE A 311 -34.66 -1.74 -9.16
N GLU A 312 -34.20 -2.10 -10.36
CA GLU A 312 -33.41 -3.32 -10.56
C GLU A 312 -32.05 -3.23 -9.84
N GLU A 313 -31.36 -2.09 -9.92
CA GLU A 313 -30.13 -1.86 -9.16
C GLU A 313 -30.37 -1.92 -7.65
N LYS A 314 -31.46 -1.31 -7.17
CA LYS A 314 -31.82 -1.32 -5.74
C LYS A 314 -32.01 -2.74 -5.20
N ILE A 315 -32.76 -3.57 -5.93
CA ILE A 315 -33.03 -4.96 -5.53
C ILE A 315 -31.75 -5.79 -5.61
N PHE A 316 -30.95 -5.61 -6.66
CA PHE A 316 -29.67 -6.29 -6.79
C PHE A 316 -28.72 -5.94 -5.64
N SER A 317 -28.53 -4.65 -5.33
CA SER A 317 -27.64 -4.19 -4.26
C SER A 317 -28.12 -4.68 -2.89
N LEU A 318 -29.43 -4.65 -2.64
CA LEU A 318 -30.03 -5.19 -1.41
C LEU A 318 -29.80 -6.71 -1.28
N GLY A 319 -30.07 -7.47 -2.35
CA GLY A 319 -29.85 -8.91 -2.38
C GLY A 319 -28.38 -9.27 -2.19
N LEU A 320 -27.48 -8.53 -2.84
CA LEU A 320 -26.03 -8.73 -2.71
C LEU A 320 -25.56 -8.47 -1.27
N GLU A 321 -26.01 -7.39 -0.64
CA GLU A 321 -25.65 -7.09 0.75
C GLU A 321 -26.12 -8.17 1.75
N LEU A 322 -27.32 -8.72 1.55
CA LEU A 322 -27.83 -9.85 2.33
C LEU A 322 -26.99 -11.12 2.10
N CYS A 323 -26.72 -11.46 0.84
CA CYS A 323 -25.89 -12.62 0.49
C CYS A 323 -24.48 -12.51 1.09
N ILE A 324 -23.83 -11.35 1.00
CA ILE A 324 -22.52 -11.10 1.63
C ILE A 324 -22.63 -11.29 3.13
N THR A 325 -23.68 -10.75 3.78
CA THR A 325 -23.88 -10.90 5.23
C THR A 325 -24.01 -12.38 5.64
N TRP A 326 -24.76 -13.20 4.89
CA TRP A 326 -24.90 -14.63 5.17
C TRP A 326 -23.63 -15.43 4.88
N VAL A 327 -22.97 -15.16 3.75
CA VAL A 327 -21.69 -15.79 3.38
C VAL A 327 -20.60 -15.46 4.41
N ASN A 328 -20.55 -14.22 4.93
CA ASN A 328 -19.64 -13.81 6.00
C ASN A 328 -19.85 -14.66 7.27
N ARG A 329 -21.11 -14.86 7.70
CA ARG A 329 -21.43 -15.70 8.86
C ARG A 329 -21.02 -17.15 8.66
N ILE A 330 -21.27 -17.72 7.48
CA ILE A 330 -20.90 -19.12 7.16
C ILE A 330 -19.38 -19.30 7.17
N LEU A 331 -18.65 -18.37 6.57
CA LEU A 331 -17.18 -18.41 6.54
C LEU A 331 -16.57 -18.20 7.93
N PHE A 332 -17.12 -17.30 8.74
CA PHE A 332 -16.76 -17.17 10.15
C PHE A 332 -16.97 -18.48 10.90
N LEU A 333 -18.13 -19.14 10.69
CA LEU A 333 -18.42 -20.41 11.34
C LEU A 333 -17.48 -21.52 10.91
N LYS A 334 -17.01 -21.51 9.66
CA LYS A 334 -16.03 -22.48 9.20
C LYS A 334 -14.68 -22.31 9.90
N LEU A 335 -14.27 -21.06 10.13
CA LEU A 335 -13.08 -20.76 10.95
C LEU A 335 -13.26 -21.17 12.41
N LEU A 336 -14.45 -20.88 13.00
CA LEU A 336 -14.78 -21.30 14.36
C LEU A 336 -14.76 -22.83 14.49
N GLU A 337 -15.38 -23.56 13.56
CA GLU A 337 -15.34 -25.02 13.51
C GLU A 337 -13.89 -25.52 13.49
N ALA A 338 -13.05 -24.99 12.59
CA ALA A 338 -11.65 -25.39 12.50
C ALA A 338 -10.88 -25.11 13.81
N GLN A 339 -11.13 -23.97 14.46
CA GLN A 339 -10.52 -23.62 15.73
C GLN A 339 -10.99 -24.53 16.88
N LEU A 340 -12.28 -24.86 16.95
CA LEU A 340 -12.82 -25.77 17.96
C LEU A 340 -12.26 -27.19 17.78
N ILE A 341 -12.21 -27.70 16.55
CA ILE A 341 -11.57 -28.99 16.24
C ILE A 341 -10.12 -28.98 16.69
N LYS A 342 -9.38 -27.89 16.46
CA LYS A 342 -7.98 -27.73 16.89
C LYS A 342 -7.84 -27.75 18.41
N TYR A 343 -8.66 -26.99 19.15
CA TYR A 343 -8.65 -26.97 20.62
C TYR A 343 -8.89 -28.35 21.22
N HIS A 344 -9.74 -29.16 20.58
CA HIS A 344 -10.09 -30.51 21.02
C HIS A 344 -9.31 -31.61 20.28
N GLN A 345 -8.08 -31.32 19.85
CA GLN A 345 -7.13 -32.32 19.33
C GLN A 345 -7.66 -33.14 18.13
N GLY A 346 -8.52 -32.55 17.31
CA GLY A 346 -9.08 -33.20 16.12
C GLY A 346 -10.41 -33.94 16.35
N ASP A 347 -11.07 -33.80 17.50
CA ASP A 347 -12.35 -34.45 17.77
C ASP A 347 -13.44 -34.02 16.76
N SER A 348 -13.98 -34.99 16.03
CA SER A 348 -14.97 -34.78 14.97
C SER A 348 -16.33 -34.30 15.49
N LYS A 349 -16.62 -34.41 16.80
CA LYS A 349 -17.87 -33.90 17.39
C LYS A 349 -18.02 -32.38 17.31
N TYR A 350 -16.91 -31.66 17.17
CA TYR A 350 -16.91 -30.21 16.98
C TYR A 350 -17.08 -29.81 15.51
N ARG A 351 -17.24 -30.78 14.59
CA ARG A 351 -17.59 -30.53 13.19
C ARG A 351 -19.10 -30.42 13.04
N PHE A 352 -19.60 -29.22 12.76
CA PHE A 352 -21.03 -28.90 12.71
C PHE A 352 -21.49 -28.20 11.41
N LEU A 353 -20.58 -27.66 10.59
CA LEU A 353 -20.90 -26.98 9.35
C LEU A 353 -20.86 -27.96 8.17
N ASN A 354 -21.77 -28.94 8.20
CA ASN A 354 -21.87 -30.04 7.23
C ASN A 354 -23.34 -30.39 6.96
N ILE A 355 -23.59 -31.14 5.88
CA ILE A 355 -24.95 -31.47 5.40
C ILE A 355 -25.73 -32.33 6.41
N GLN A 356 -25.05 -33.13 7.23
CA GLN A 356 -25.72 -33.97 8.25
C GLN A 356 -26.30 -33.13 9.38
N THR A 357 -25.68 -31.98 9.67
CA THR A 357 -26.10 -31.08 10.75
C THR A 357 -26.98 -29.95 10.23
N ILE A 358 -26.62 -29.38 9.08
CA ILE A 358 -27.28 -28.25 8.41
C ILE A 358 -27.72 -28.72 7.02
N ASN A 359 -28.95 -29.22 6.94
CA ASN A 359 -29.50 -29.83 5.73
C ASN A 359 -30.32 -28.84 4.87
N ASP A 360 -30.76 -27.72 5.44
CA ASP A 360 -31.63 -26.70 4.84
C ASP A 360 -31.34 -25.29 5.41
N TYR A 361 -31.91 -24.25 4.82
CA TYR A 361 -31.74 -22.87 5.27
C TYR A 361 -32.44 -22.57 6.60
N ASP A 362 -33.44 -23.35 7.00
CA ASP A 362 -34.09 -23.27 8.32
C ASP A 362 -33.13 -23.68 9.45
N GLU A 363 -32.35 -24.75 9.27
CA GLU A 363 -31.31 -25.15 10.22
C GLU A 363 -30.19 -24.12 10.28
N LEU A 364 -29.84 -23.50 9.16
CA LEU A 364 -28.86 -22.40 9.15
C LEU A 364 -29.38 -21.19 9.95
N TYR A 365 -30.66 -20.84 9.80
CA TYR A 365 -31.30 -19.79 10.60
C TYR A 365 -31.31 -20.12 12.10
N LYS A 366 -31.63 -21.37 12.47
CA LYS A 366 -31.58 -21.82 13.88
C LYS A 366 -30.16 -21.71 14.43
N LEU A 367 -29.16 -22.11 13.65
CA LEU A 367 -27.75 -22.01 14.06
C LEU A 367 -27.35 -20.55 14.31
N PHE A 368 -27.70 -19.62 13.41
CA PHE A 368 -27.39 -18.20 13.59
C PHE A 368 -28.06 -17.62 14.83
N PHE A 369 -29.38 -17.71 14.93
CA PHE A 369 -30.14 -16.87 15.86
C PHE A 369 -30.63 -17.59 17.12
N GLN A 370 -30.66 -18.92 17.11
CA GLN A 370 -31.13 -19.72 18.25
C GLN A 370 -30.01 -20.48 18.96
N VAL A 371 -28.81 -20.55 18.38
CA VAL A 371 -27.63 -21.19 18.96
C VAL A 371 -26.54 -20.16 19.26
N LEU A 372 -25.98 -19.50 18.24
CA LEU A 372 -24.82 -18.61 18.40
C LEU A 372 -25.17 -17.28 19.08
N ALA A 373 -26.39 -16.80 18.86
CA ALA A 373 -26.92 -15.58 19.47
C ALA A 373 -27.64 -15.81 20.82
N LYS A 374 -27.65 -17.05 21.34
CA LYS A 374 -28.37 -17.40 22.57
C LYS A 374 -27.54 -18.25 23.52
N GLU A 375 -27.53 -17.87 24.80
CA GLU A 375 -26.81 -18.60 25.84
C GLU A 375 -27.32 -20.04 26.00
N PRO A 376 -26.46 -21.04 26.30
CA PRO A 376 -26.86 -22.44 26.41
C PRO A 376 -28.03 -22.68 27.37
N LYS A 377 -28.08 -21.95 28.48
CA LYS A 377 -29.15 -22.03 29.50
C LYS A 377 -30.53 -21.57 29.00
N GLU A 378 -30.56 -20.74 27.97
CA GLU A 378 -31.81 -20.23 27.38
C GLU A 378 -32.23 -20.99 26.12
N ARG A 379 -31.40 -21.92 25.63
CA ARG A 379 -31.72 -22.75 24.47
C ARG A 379 -32.81 -23.77 24.81
N THR A 380 -33.64 -24.11 23.84
CA THR A 380 -34.64 -25.18 24.03
C THR A 380 -33.93 -26.53 24.16
N ALA A 381 -34.56 -27.49 24.84
CA ALA A 381 -33.95 -28.81 25.06
C ALA A 381 -33.55 -29.54 23.76
N LEU A 382 -34.32 -29.37 22.68
CA LEU A 382 -34.03 -29.94 21.36
C LEU A 382 -32.77 -29.31 20.73
N ILE A 383 -32.69 -27.98 20.75
CA ILE A 383 -31.55 -27.23 20.21
C ILE A 383 -30.29 -27.52 21.01
N GLN A 384 -30.38 -27.52 22.34
CA GLN A 384 -29.25 -27.82 23.21
C GLN A 384 -28.71 -29.22 22.97
N LYS A 385 -29.59 -30.21 22.73
CA LYS A 385 -29.18 -31.58 22.41
C LYS A 385 -28.46 -31.66 21.05
N LYS A 386 -28.98 -31.02 20.01
CA LYS A 386 -28.39 -31.05 18.66
C LYS A 386 -27.06 -30.29 18.60
N TYR A 387 -26.99 -29.12 19.23
CA TYR A 387 -25.86 -28.20 19.16
C TYR A 387 -25.08 -28.10 20.48
N THR A 388 -24.91 -29.25 21.16
CA THR A 388 -24.31 -29.34 22.50
C THR A 388 -22.91 -28.70 22.58
N HIS A 389 -22.12 -28.86 21.51
CA HIS A 389 -20.71 -28.47 21.46
C HIS A 389 -20.48 -27.08 20.83
N ILE A 390 -21.54 -26.34 20.50
CA ILE A 390 -21.43 -25.03 19.86
C ILE A 390 -21.56 -23.92 20.92
N PRO A 391 -20.55 -23.03 21.03
CA PRO A 391 -20.55 -21.97 22.03
C PRO A 391 -21.55 -20.86 21.72
N TYR A 392 -21.84 -20.04 22.73
CA TYR A 392 -22.46 -18.74 22.56
C TYR A 392 -21.37 -17.69 22.37
N LEU A 393 -21.56 -16.72 21.46
CA LEU A 393 -20.51 -15.75 21.12
C LEU A 393 -20.82 -14.29 21.51
N ASN A 394 -22.04 -13.97 21.96
CA ASN A 394 -22.49 -12.59 22.28
C ASN A 394 -22.18 -11.51 21.23
N SER A 395 -21.96 -11.89 19.97
CA SER A 395 -21.49 -10.98 18.92
C SER A 395 -22.64 -10.39 18.12
N SER A 396 -22.56 -9.10 17.81
CA SER A 396 -23.46 -8.43 16.85
C SER A 396 -23.44 -9.08 15.46
N LEU A 397 -22.42 -9.89 15.13
CA LEU A 397 -22.37 -10.69 13.90
C LEU A 397 -23.57 -11.66 13.77
N PHE A 398 -24.04 -12.25 14.87
CA PHE A 398 -25.13 -13.23 14.88
C PHE A 398 -26.45 -12.68 15.41
N GLU A 399 -26.51 -11.37 15.68
CA GLU A 399 -27.80 -10.70 15.88
C GLU A 399 -28.48 -10.47 14.52
N ILE A 400 -29.82 -10.42 14.52
CA ILE A 400 -30.58 -10.11 13.29
C ILE A 400 -30.23 -8.67 12.89
N SER A 401 -29.66 -8.50 11.69
CA SER A 401 -29.32 -7.16 11.21
C SER A 401 -30.58 -6.36 10.85
N GLU A 402 -30.49 -5.04 10.87
CA GLU A 402 -31.62 -4.15 10.53
C GLU A 402 -32.22 -4.51 9.15
N LEU A 403 -31.35 -4.77 8.16
CA LEU A 403 -31.78 -5.20 6.82
C LEU A 403 -32.51 -6.55 6.82
N GLU A 404 -32.00 -7.56 7.53
CA GLU A 404 -32.69 -8.86 7.65
C GLU A 404 -34.02 -8.78 8.41
N ASP A 405 -34.15 -7.82 9.32
CA ASP A 405 -35.40 -7.63 10.06
C ASP A 405 -36.49 -7.01 9.19
N ILE A 406 -36.15 -5.98 8.41
CA ILE A 406 -37.09 -5.25 7.56
C ILE A 406 -37.35 -5.92 6.21
N SER A 407 -36.41 -6.74 5.71
CA SER A 407 -36.51 -7.42 4.41
C SER A 407 -36.76 -8.92 4.55
N ILE A 408 -35.78 -9.76 4.25
CA ILE A 408 -35.85 -11.22 4.32
C ILE A 408 -34.71 -11.77 5.19
N LYS A 409 -34.96 -12.94 5.78
CA LYS A 409 -34.00 -13.69 6.60
C LYS A 409 -33.49 -14.89 5.80
N VAL A 410 -32.38 -15.50 6.22
CA VAL A 410 -31.72 -16.58 5.45
C VAL A 410 -32.62 -17.79 5.18
N ASN A 411 -33.57 -18.09 6.07
CA ASN A 411 -34.51 -19.20 5.89
C ASN A 411 -35.65 -18.92 4.89
N ALA A 412 -35.74 -17.72 4.33
CA ALA A 412 -36.67 -17.45 3.24
C ALA A 412 -36.20 -18.09 1.92
N LEU A 413 -34.89 -18.38 1.79
CA LEU A 413 -34.28 -18.96 0.59
C LEU A 413 -34.88 -20.33 0.26
N ASP A 414 -35.15 -20.60 -1.02
CA ASP A 414 -35.73 -21.87 -1.47
C ASP A 414 -34.69 -23.00 -1.40
N ASP A 415 -35.02 -24.05 -0.62
CA ASP A 415 -34.21 -25.25 -0.43
C ASP A 415 -34.24 -26.21 -1.64
N ASN A 416 -35.14 -26.03 -2.62
CA ASN A 416 -35.29 -26.98 -3.73
C ASN A 416 -34.56 -26.54 -5.01
N LEU A 417 -33.75 -25.49 -4.93
CA LEU A 417 -32.99 -25.01 -6.08
C LEU A 417 -31.62 -25.72 -6.19
N TYR A 418 -31.24 -25.98 -7.43
CA TYR A 418 -30.02 -26.69 -7.77
C TYR A 418 -29.13 -25.83 -8.66
N ILE A 419 -27.83 -25.95 -8.49
CA ILE A 419 -26.82 -25.25 -9.27
C ILE A 419 -25.81 -26.24 -9.86
N ASP A 420 -25.36 -25.96 -11.08
CA ASP A 420 -24.29 -26.72 -11.71
C ASP A 420 -22.96 -26.51 -10.98
N LEU A 421 -22.11 -27.55 -10.93
CA LEU A 421 -20.75 -27.37 -10.43
C LEU A 421 -19.96 -26.42 -11.33
N TYR A 422 -19.11 -25.60 -10.70
CA TYR A 422 -18.12 -24.82 -11.44
C TYR A 422 -17.18 -25.75 -12.22
N SER A 423 -16.86 -25.38 -13.47
CA SER A 423 -16.08 -26.24 -14.39
C SER A 423 -14.71 -26.68 -13.84
N GLN A 424 -14.09 -25.85 -12.99
CA GLN A 424 -12.82 -26.13 -12.32
C GLN A 424 -12.99 -26.39 -10.82
N SER A 425 -14.21 -26.77 -10.40
CA SER A 425 -14.54 -26.99 -8.99
C SER A 425 -13.59 -27.98 -8.34
N VAL A 426 -13.18 -27.67 -7.11
CA VAL A 426 -12.38 -28.60 -6.29
C VAL A 426 -13.07 -29.95 -6.11
N LEU A 427 -14.40 -29.99 -6.18
CA LEU A 427 -15.22 -31.20 -6.01
C LEU A 427 -15.14 -32.16 -7.20
N THR A 428 -14.76 -31.68 -8.39
CA THR A 428 -14.63 -32.51 -9.60
C THR A 428 -13.62 -33.64 -9.45
N LYS A 429 -12.61 -33.47 -8.58
CA LYS A 429 -11.58 -34.47 -8.29
C LYS A 429 -12.13 -35.73 -7.62
N TYR A 430 -13.29 -35.63 -6.98
CA TYR A 430 -13.96 -36.72 -6.27
C TYR A 430 -14.99 -37.44 -7.15
N HIS A 431 -15.18 -37.00 -8.40
CA HIS A 431 -16.07 -37.64 -9.37
C HIS A 431 -15.26 -38.48 -10.38
N PRO A 432 -15.69 -39.73 -10.70
CA PRO A 432 -15.04 -40.55 -11.71
C PRO A 432 -15.01 -39.85 -13.08
N LYS A 433 -13.85 -39.85 -13.76
CA LYS A 433 -13.71 -39.30 -15.11
C LYS A 433 -14.71 -39.97 -16.07
N GLY A 434 -15.61 -39.19 -16.66
CA GLY A 434 -16.52 -39.63 -17.73
C GLY A 434 -18.02 -39.47 -17.46
N ASN A 435 -18.44 -39.16 -16.22
CA ASN A 435 -19.85 -38.89 -15.91
C ASN A 435 -20.17 -37.39 -15.97
N LYS A 436 -21.33 -37.04 -16.54
CA LYS A 436 -21.91 -35.70 -16.47
C LYS A 436 -22.22 -35.41 -15.00
N VAL A 437 -21.56 -34.42 -14.40
CA VAL A 437 -21.82 -34.05 -13.01
C VAL A 437 -23.24 -33.47 -12.93
N GLN A 438 -24.07 -34.02 -12.04
CA GLN A 438 -25.43 -33.53 -11.85
C GLN A 438 -25.44 -32.24 -11.01
N PRO A 439 -26.42 -31.35 -11.24
CA PRO A 439 -26.66 -30.21 -10.37
C PRO A 439 -26.83 -30.65 -8.90
N ILE A 440 -26.30 -29.86 -7.97
CA ILE A 440 -26.36 -30.11 -6.53
C ILE A 440 -27.21 -29.01 -5.90
N ASN A 441 -27.96 -29.34 -4.84
CA ASN A 441 -28.60 -28.34 -4.00
C ASN A 441 -27.57 -27.27 -3.59
N THR A 442 -27.93 -25.99 -3.68
CA THR A 442 -26.98 -24.89 -3.51
C THR A 442 -26.32 -24.85 -2.14
N LEU A 443 -27.08 -25.06 -1.06
CA LEU A 443 -26.54 -25.08 0.29
C LEU A 443 -25.59 -26.27 0.48
N HIS A 444 -25.96 -27.45 -0.02
CA HIS A 444 -25.11 -28.63 0.03
C HIS A 444 -23.83 -28.45 -0.78
N TYR A 445 -23.91 -27.83 -1.96
CA TYR A 445 -22.73 -27.48 -2.74
C TYR A 445 -21.83 -26.53 -1.96
N PHE A 446 -22.40 -25.49 -1.34
CA PHE A 446 -21.60 -24.53 -0.59
C PHE A 446 -20.88 -25.16 0.60
N LEU A 447 -21.57 -26.01 1.39
CA LEU A 447 -20.96 -26.72 2.52
C LEU A 447 -19.86 -27.70 2.09
N ASN A 448 -20.10 -28.49 1.04
CA ASN A 448 -19.10 -29.42 0.50
C ASN A 448 -17.89 -28.69 -0.08
N PHE A 449 -18.13 -27.57 -0.77
CA PHE A 449 -17.08 -26.68 -1.27
C PHE A 449 -16.19 -26.23 -0.11
N LEU A 450 -16.75 -25.73 0.99
CA LEU A 450 -15.97 -25.31 2.16
C LEU A 450 -15.24 -26.47 2.84
N GLU A 451 -15.80 -27.68 2.87
CA GLU A 451 -15.14 -28.86 3.45
C GLU A 451 -13.90 -29.32 2.65
N ALA A 452 -13.83 -28.97 1.36
CA ALA A 452 -12.70 -29.30 0.50
C ALA A 452 -11.44 -28.42 0.75
N TYR A 453 -11.55 -27.36 1.55
CA TYR A 453 -10.44 -26.48 1.94
C TYR A 453 -10.08 -26.63 3.42
N ASP A 454 -8.86 -26.25 3.79
CA ASP A 454 -8.38 -26.25 5.18
C ASP A 454 -8.43 -24.83 5.75
N PHE A 455 -9.26 -24.61 6.78
CA PHE A 455 -9.45 -23.31 7.44
C PHE A 455 -8.64 -23.20 8.76
N ALA A 456 -7.73 -24.14 9.04
CA ALA A 456 -6.95 -24.13 10.27
C ALA A 456 -6.06 -22.89 10.40
N SER A 457 -6.00 -22.32 11.62
CA SER A 457 -5.10 -21.22 11.96
C SER A 457 -3.63 -21.65 11.85
N VAL A 458 -2.81 -20.78 11.25
CA VAL A 458 -1.37 -20.89 11.10
C VAL A 458 -0.73 -20.95 12.50
N GLY A 459 -0.50 -22.15 13.04
CA GLY A 459 -0.02 -22.26 14.42
C GLY A 459 0.79 -23.50 14.76
N LYS A 460 0.98 -24.43 13.81
CA LYS A 460 1.74 -25.65 14.09
C LYS A 460 2.65 -26.04 12.93
N GLU A 461 3.86 -26.45 13.29
CA GLU A 461 4.71 -27.27 12.44
C GLU A 461 4.05 -28.64 12.30
N GLU A 462 3.24 -28.80 11.26
CA GLU A 462 2.62 -30.07 10.91
C GLU A 462 2.93 -30.44 9.48
N VAL A 463 2.90 -31.74 9.24
CA VAL A 463 2.94 -32.27 7.88
C VAL A 463 1.55 -32.17 7.29
N GLN A 464 1.44 -31.61 6.10
CA GLN A 464 0.18 -31.57 5.38
C GLN A 464 -0.13 -32.98 4.85
N GLU A 465 -1.05 -33.69 5.51
CA GLU A 465 -1.48 -35.05 5.15
C GLU A 465 -2.44 -35.06 3.95
N GLU A 466 -3.38 -34.10 3.87
CA GLU A 466 -4.32 -33.94 2.75
C GLU A 466 -3.91 -32.76 1.85
N ASN A 467 -4.03 -32.92 0.53
CA ASN A 467 -3.76 -31.87 -0.46
C ASN A 467 -4.90 -30.82 -0.51
N LYS A 468 -5.34 -30.30 0.63
CA LYS A 468 -6.31 -29.20 0.72
C LYS A 468 -5.57 -27.86 0.70
N THR A 469 -6.09 -26.89 -0.04
CA THR A 469 -5.54 -25.54 0.02
C THR A 469 -5.92 -24.89 1.35
N ILE A 470 -4.95 -24.23 2.00
CA ILE A 470 -5.18 -23.49 3.25
C ILE A 470 -5.83 -22.15 2.94
N ILE A 471 -6.93 -21.82 3.62
CA ILE A 471 -7.63 -20.54 3.54
C ILE A 471 -7.55 -19.87 4.92
N ASN A 472 -6.75 -18.82 5.04
CA ASN A 472 -6.59 -18.06 6.28
C ASN A 472 -7.50 -16.81 6.32
N ALA A 473 -7.49 -16.11 7.45
CA ALA A 473 -8.27 -14.89 7.68
C ALA A 473 -7.94 -13.75 6.70
N ALA A 474 -6.67 -13.64 6.32
CA ALA A 474 -6.17 -12.65 5.38
C ALA A 474 -6.74 -12.86 3.96
N VAL A 475 -6.71 -14.09 3.45
CA VAL A 475 -7.31 -14.49 2.17
C VAL A 475 -8.80 -14.19 2.13
N LEU A 476 -9.54 -14.45 3.22
CA LEU A 476 -10.96 -14.12 3.26
C LEU A 476 -11.21 -12.62 3.17
N GLY A 477 -10.44 -11.80 3.90
CA GLY A 477 -10.55 -10.34 3.79
C GLY A 477 -10.34 -9.87 2.35
N LEU A 478 -9.35 -10.43 1.65
CA LEU A 478 -9.07 -10.16 0.23
C LEU A 478 -10.18 -10.59 -0.73
N VAL A 479 -10.74 -11.78 -0.51
CA VAL A 479 -11.89 -12.29 -1.28
C VAL A 479 -13.04 -11.31 -1.15
N PHE A 480 -13.34 -10.85 0.06
CA PHE A 480 -14.43 -9.92 0.29
C PHE A 480 -14.15 -8.51 -0.22
N GLU A 481 -12.92 -8.01 -0.12
CA GLU A 481 -12.57 -6.74 -0.77
C GLU A 481 -12.76 -6.78 -2.28
N LYS A 482 -12.42 -7.89 -2.92
CA LYS A 482 -12.67 -8.04 -4.35
C LYS A 482 -14.15 -8.10 -4.65
N ILE A 483 -14.93 -8.89 -3.89
CA ILE A 483 -16.40 -8.97 -3.97
C ILE A 483 -17.03 -7.57 -3.83
N ASN A 484 -16.53 -6.79 -2.87
CA ASN A 484 -16.97 -5.42 -2.63
C ASN A 484 -16.45 -4.39 -3.63
N GLY A 485 -15.37 -4.68 -4.36
CA GLY A 485 -14.75 -3.81 -5.37
C GLY A 485 -15.62 -3.53 -6.60
N TYR A 486 -16.91 -3.82 -6.52
CA TYR A 486 -17.95 -3.30 -7.39
C TYR A 486 -17.87 -1.76 -7.41
N LYS A 487 -17.59 -1.17 -8.57
CA LYS A 487 -17.56 0.29 -8.84
C LYS A 487 -16.54 1.15 -8.05
N ASP A 488 -16.07 0.76 -6.86
CA ASP A 488 -15.41 1.67 -5.90
C ASP A 488 -13.86 1.74 -5.97
N GLY A 489 -13.21 0.88 -6.76
CA GLY A 489 -11.75 0.97 -6.94
C GLY A 489 -10.93 0.68 -5.67
N SER A 490 -11.49 -0.05 -4.71
CA SER A 490 -10.78 -0.58 -3.53
C SER A 490 -9.62 -1.48 -3.96
N ILE A 491 -8.40 -1.11 -3.58
CA ILE A 491 -7.19 -1.87 -3.89
C ILE A 491 -6.56 -2.31 -2.57
N TYR A 492 -6.37 -3.62 -2.44
CA TYR A 492 -5.70 -4.21 -1.29
C TYR A 492 -4.26 -3.71 -1.17
N THR A 493 -3.86 -3.36 0.05
CA THR A 493 -2.49 -2.96 0.35
C THR A 493 -1.66 -4.18 0.74
N PRO A 494 -0.52 -4.46 0.08
CA PRO A 494 0.30 -5.62 0.43
C PRO A 494 0.72 -5.61 1.90
N GLY A 495 0.71 -6.77 2.57
CA GLY A 495 1.01 -6.89 4.01
C GLY A 495 2.35 -6.27 4.43
N ALA A 496 3.39 -6.34 3.57
CA ALA A 496 4.68 -5.72 3.84
C ALA A 496 4.61 -4.18 3.94
N VAL A 497 3.80 -3.55 3.10
CA VAL A 497 3.59 -2.09 3.12
C VAL A 497 2.76 -1.69 4.33
N THR A 498 1.65 -2.40 4.58
CA THR A 498 0.78 -2.18 5.72
C THR A 498 1.55 -2.28 7.04
N MET A 499 2.32 -3.36 7.20
CA MET A 499 3.12 -3.59 8.41
C MET A 499 4.23 -2.55 8.59
N PHE A 500 4.91 -2.13 7.50
CA PHE A 500 5.90 -1.07 7.57
C PHE A 500 5.27 0.26 8.07
N LEU A 501 4.14 0.67 7.48
CA LEU A 501 3.42 1.87 7.89
C LEU A 501 2.96 1.82 9.35
N CYS A 502 2.35 0.71 9.77
CA CYS A 502 1.92 0.52 11.16
C CYS A 502 3.12 0.59 12.11
N LYS A 503 4.19 -0.15 11.83
CA LYS A 503 5.39 -0.19 12.66
C LYS A 503 6.05 1.18 12.84
N GLU A 504 6.29 1.91 11.75
CA GLU A 504 6.96 3.20 11.81
C GLU A 504 6.09 4.29 12.47
N THR A 505 4.78 4.27 12.25
CA THR A 505 3.87 5.31 12.76
C THR A 505 3.49 5.06 14.23
N ILE A 506 3.10 3.82 14.57
CA ILE A 506 2.61 3.47 15.92
C ILE A 506 3.75 3.54 16.94
N ARG A 507 4.95 3.05 16.60
CA ARG A 507 6.10 3.10 17.53
C ARG A 507 6.46 4.54 17.91
N LYS A 508 6.43 5.47 16.96
CA LYS A 508 6.65 6.90 17.23
C LYS A 508 5.56 7.48 18.15
N ALA A 509 4.29 7.12 17.92
CA ALA A 509 3.19 7.56 18.76
C ALA A 509 3.25 6.99 20.19
N VAL A 510 3.65 5.72 20.36
CA VAL A 510 3.85 5.12 21.68
C VAL A 510 4.96 5.85 22.43
N VAL A 511 6.12 6.08 21.81
CA VAL A 511 7.21 6.85 22.42
C VAL A 511 6.75 8.25 22.83
N GLN A 512 6.02 8.94 21.93
CA GLN A 512 5.46 10.26 22.22
C GLN A 512 4.50 10.22 23.42
N LYS A 513 3.61 9.22 23.49
CA LYS A 513 2.65 9.07 24.61
C LYS A 513 3.33 8.89 25.96
N PHE A 514 4.39 8.08 26.01
CA PHE A 514 5.17 7.90 27.24
C PHE A 514 5.95 9.18 27.61
N ASN A 515 6.54 9.85 26.62
CA ASN A 515 7.21 11.14 26.84
C ASN A 515 6.25 12.21 27.38
N GLU A 516 5.02 12.29 26.87
CA GLU A 516 4.00 13.21 27.38
C GLU A 516 3.53 12.85 28.80
N THR A 517 3.31 11.57 29.06
CA THR A 517 2.78 11.10 30.36
C THR A 517 3.80 11.25 31.49
N TYR A 518 5.07 10.92 31.23
CA TYR A 518 6.11 10.88 32.26
C TYR A 518 7.17 11.97 32.13
N LEU A 519 7.04 12.87 31.15
CA LEU A 519 8.03 13.92 30.83
C LEU A 519 9.42 13.35 30.52
N TRP A 520 9.46 12.19 29.86
CA TRP A 520 10.70 11.54 29.39
C TRP A 520 11.21 12.15 28.08
N LYS A 521 12.44 11.78 27.70
CA LYS A 521 13.11 12.22 26.46
C LYS A 521 13.59 11.04 25.62
N CYS A 522 12.76 10.01 25.49
CA CYS A 522 13.06 8.85 24.65
C CYS A 522 12.97 9.25 23.17
N GLN A 523 13.93 8.87 22.34
CA GLN A 523 13.90 9.14 20.90
C GLN A 523 13.29 7.98 20.11
N ASN A 524 13.43 6.75 20.61
CA ASN A 524 12.97 5.54 19.96
C ASN A 524 12.44 4.52 20.98
N ILE A 525 11.94 3.38 20.49
CA ILE A 525 11.39 2.30 21.32
C ILE A 525 12.48 1.63 22.18
N ASP A 526 13.73 1.54 21.72
CA ASP A 526 14.82 0.94 22.50
C ASP A 526 15.16 1.80 23.73
N ASP A 527 15.19 3.14 23.58
CA ASP A 527 15.34 4.07 24.69
C ASP A 527 14.21 3.87 25.71
N LEU A 528 12.96 3.79 25.23
CA LEU A 528 11.79 3.57 26.08
C LEU A 528 11.89 2.23 26.82
N LYS A 529 12.28 1.15 26.12
CA LYS A 529 12.50 -0.17 26.71
C LYS A 529 13.53 -0.12 27.83
N ASN A 530 14.64 0.59 27.62
CA ASN A 530 15.67 0.76 28.64
C ASN A 530 15.12 1.50 29.88
N HIS A 531 14.35 2.57 29.69
CA HIS A 531 13.67 3.28 30.79
C HIS A 531 12.69 2.41 31.59
N LEU A 532 11.97 1.51 30.91
CA LEU A 532 11.02 0.60 31.55
C LEU A 532 11.71 -0.60 32.22
N SER A 533 12.94 -0.94 31.80
CA SER A 533 13.65 -2.14 32.25
C SER A 533 13.93 -2.16 33.77
N ASP A 534 14.09 -0.98 34.38
CA ASP A 534 14.35 -0.80 35.81
C ASP A 534 13.07 -0.88 36.68
N LYS A 535 11.87 -0.81 36.08
CA LYS A 535 10.57 -0.72 36.76
C LYS A 535 9.75 -2.00 36.57
N LYS A 536 10.03 -3.00 37.41
CA LYS A 536 9.55 -4.39 37.25
C LYS A 536 8.41 -4.81 38.17
N ASN A 537 7.91 -3.94 39.04
CA ASN A 537 6.82 -4.33 39.93
C ASN A 537 5.49 -4.44 39.15
N SER A 538 4.54 -5.24 39.64
CA SER A 538 3.25 -5.47 38.97
C SER A 538 2.43 -4.19 38.79
N SER A 539 2.53 -3.24 39.73
CA SER A 539 1.79 -1.97 39.67
C SER A 539 2.26 -1.10 38.50
N ASP A 540 3.57 -0.95 38.35
CA ASP A 540 4.21 -0.18 37.28
C ASP A 540 3.83 -0.78 35.92
N ILE A 541 3.86 -2.11 35.80
CA ILE A 541 3.49 -2.81 34.56
C ILE A 541 2.04 -2.54 34.17
N LEU A 542 1.11 -2.61 35.12
CA LEU A 542 -0.30 -2.30 34.88
C LEU A 542 -0.50 -0.83 34.51
N GLU A 543 0.26 0.08 35.12
CA GLU A 543 0.24 1.50 34.77
C GLU A 543 0.74 1.73 33.34
N PHE A 544 1.89 1.15 32.96
CA PHE A 544 2.44 1.26 31.62
C PHE A 544 1.53 0.62 30.56
N ASN A 545 0.85 -0.48 30.88
CA ASN A 545 -0.18 -1.04 30.01
C ASN A 545 -1.29 -0.04 29.74
N LYS A 546 -1.83 0.59 30.79
CA LYS A 546 -2.88 1.60 30.65
C LYS A 546 -2.45 2.77 29.77
N VAL A 547 -1.19 3.19 29.87
CA VAL A 547 -0.64 4.25 28.98
C VAL A 547 -0.67 3.80 27.53
N LEU A 548 -0.22 2.57 27.22
CA LEU A 548 -0.25 2.05 25.86
C LEU A 548 -1.68 1.81 25.35
N ASP A 549 -2.57 1.26 26.19
CA ASP A 549 -3.98 1.02 25.88
C ASP A 549 -4.73 2.32 25.53
N SER A 550 -4.25 3.46 26.05
CA SER A 550 -4.84 4.77 25.78
C SER A 550 -4.44 5.39 24.42
N VAL A 551 -3.55 4.76 23.65
CA VAL A 551 -3.16 5.22 22.31
C VAL A 551 -4.28 4.93 21.32
N LYS A 552 -4.91 5.97 20.76
CA LYS A 552 -6.04 5.83 19.83
C LYS A 552 -5.57 5.95 18.38
N ILE A 553 -5.94 4.97 17.57
CA ILE A 553 -5.58 4.82 16.16
C ILE A 553 -6.86 4.84 15.33
N ALA A 554 -6.91 5.71 14.31
CA ALA A 554 -8.04 5.80 13.41
C ALA A 554 -7.64 5.61 11.93
N ASP A 555 -8.46 4.84 11.20
CA ASP A 555 -8.43 4.78 9.74
C ASP A 555 -9.71 5.41 9.15
N PRO A 556 -9.63 6.60 8.51
CA PRO A 556 -10.78 7.29 7.95
C PRO A 556 -11.27 6.72 6.62
N ALA A 557 -10.59 5.73 6.04
CA ALA A 557 -11.00 5.01 4.84
C ALA A 557 -10.66 3.52 5.01
N VAL A 558 -11.27 2.90 6.03
CA VAL A 558 -10.80 1.64 6.62
C VAL A 558 -10.83 0.44 5.68
N GLY A 559 -11.67 0.44 4.64
CA GLY A 559 -11.79 -0.68 3.72
C GLY A 559 -12.10 -1.97 4.48
N SER A 560 -11.37 -3.06 4.20
CA SER A 560 -11.52 -4.32 4.94
C SER A 560 -10.92 -4.33 6.35
N GLY A 561 -10.32 -3.24 6.82
CA GLY A 561 -9.70 -3.18 8.13
C GLY A 561 -8.32 -3.83 8.21
N HIS A 562 -7.61 -3.98 7.08
CA HIS A 562 -6.25 -4.54 7.07
C HIS A 562 -5.30 -3.75 7.98
N PHE A 563 -5.27 -2.41 7.84
CA PHE A 563 -4.44 -1.55 8.69
C PHE A 563 -4.77 -1.68 10.18
N LEU A 564 -6.05 -1.83 10.55
CA LEU A 564 -6.45 -1.97 11.96
C LEU A 564 -5.99 -3.31 12.55
N VAL A 565 -6.07 -4.41 11.79
CA VAL A 565 -5.57 -5.72 12.24
C VAL A 565 -4.03 -5.71 12.36
N SER A 566 -3.33 -5.13 11.40
CA SER A 566 -1.87 -4.96 11.49
C SER A 566 -1.48 -4.08 12.69
N SER A 567 -2.27 -3.04 12.98
CA SER A 567 -2.07 -2.17 14.15
C SER A 567 -2.27 -2.91 15.47
N LEU A 568 -3.32 -3.74 15.56
CA LEU A 568 -3.55 -4.60 16.72
C LEU A 568 -2.34 -5.49 16.99
N ASN A 569 -1.84 -6.16 15.96
CA ASN A 569 -0.69 -7.05 16.07
C ASN A 569 0.57 -6.28 16.50
N GLU A 570 0.81 -5.09 15.95
CA GLU A 570 1.95 -4.24 16.32
C GLU A 570 1.87 -3.74 17.77
N LEU A 571 0.70 -3.33 18.26
CA LEU A 571 0.53 -2.91 19.66
C LEU A 571 0.84 -4.06 20.64
N ILE A 572 0.37 -5.28 20.34
CA ILE A 572 0.68 -6.46 21.16
C ILE A 572 2.18 -6.80 21.10
N ALA A 573 2.80 -6.71 19.92
CA ALA A 573 4.24 -6.92 19.77
C ALA A 573 5.06 -5.87 20.57
N ILE A 574 4.65 -4.60 20.55
CA ILE A 574 5.27 -3.53 21.35
C ILE A 574 5.12 -3.83 22.85
N LYS A 575 3.94 -4.27 23.31
CA LYS A 575 3.75 -4.65 24.72
C LYS A 575 4.72 -5.75 25.16
N ALA A 576 4.92 -6.77 24.31
CA ALA A 576 5.86 -7.85 24.58
C ALA A 576 7.31 -7.35 24.57
N GLU A 577 7.70 -6.54 23.58
CA GLU A 577 9.05 -6.01 23.41
C GLU A 577 9.47 -5.07 24.56
N LEU A 578 8.54 -4.24 25.05
CA LEU A 578 8.72 -3.38 26.23
C LEU A 578 8.66 -4.15 27.55
N GLY A 579 8.30 -5.44 27.52
CA GLY A 579 8.16 -6.29 28.71
C GLY A 579 6.99 -5.87 29.60
N ILE A 580 5.93 -5.29 29.02
CA ILE A 580 4.71 -4.91 29.73
C ILE A 580 3.54 -5.83 29.43
N LEU A 581 3.61 -6.74 28.44
CA LEU A 581 2.56 -7.74 28.22
C LEU A 581 2.40 -8.63 29.48
N ALA A 582 1.26 -8.49 30.17
CA ALA A 582 1.04 -9.08 31.49
C ALA A 582 -0.42 -9.46 31.71
N ASP A 583 -0.64 -10.39 32.63
CA ASP A 583 -1.98 -10.78 33.08
C ASP A 583 -2.66 -9.68 33.91
N GLU A 584 -3.91 -9.92 34.33
CA GLU A 584 -4.71 -8.95 35.11
C GLU A 584 -4.08 -8.58 36.46
N LEU A 585 -3.20 -9.43 37.00
CA LEU A 585 -2.47 -9.19 38.24
C LEU A 585 -1.15 -8.43 38.02
N GLY A 586 -0.81 -8.12 36.76
CA GLY A 586 0.43 -7.43 36.38
C GLY A 586 1.65 -8.36 36.30
N HIS A 587 1.46 -9.69 36.31
CA HIS A 587 2.58 -10.61 36.08
C HIS A 587 2.86 -10.74 34.59
N ARG A 588 4.10 -10.42 34.20
CA ARG A 588 4.58 -10.48 32.82
C ARG A 588 4.50 -11.89 32.25
N LEU A 589 4.27 -11.98 30.95
CA LEU A 589 4.41 -13.22 30.18
C LEU A 589 5.86 -13.43 29.71
N ASN A 590 6.78 -13.66 30.65
CA ASN A 590 8.21 -13.80 30.34
C ASN A 590 8.60 -15.15 29.69
N ASP A 591 7.67 -16.10 29.60
CA ASP A 591 7.93 -17.44 29.07
C ASP A 591 7.73 -17.53 27.56
N VAL A 592 7.11 -16.51 26.95
CA VAL A 592 6.78 -16.47 25.52
C VAL A 592 7.37 -15.23 24.84
N ASP A 593 7.86 -15.46 23.63
CA ASP A 593 8.22 -14.44 22.66
C ASP A 593 7.01 -14.19 21.74
N VAL A 594 6.61 -12.93 21.61
CA VAL A 594 5.50 -12.51 20.75
C VAL A 594 6.06 -11.61 19.66
N SER A 595 5.89 -12.04 18.41
CA SER A 595 6.46 -11.37 17.24
C SER A 595 5.49 -11.43 16.07
N ILE A 596 5.68 -10.58 15.06
CA ILE A 596 4.85 -10.59 13.86
C ILE A 596 5.61 -11.29 12.74
N ALA A 597 4.96 -12.24 12.08
CA ALA A 597 5.49 -12.91 10.89
C ALA A 597 4.38 -12.97 9.83
N ASN A 598 4.68 -12.47 8.63
CA ASN A 598 3.73 -12.37 7.50
C ASN A 598 2.39 -11.75 7.89
N ASP A 599 2.46 -10.61 8.59
CA ASP A 599 1.30 -9.84 9.06
C ASP A 599 0.41 -10.55 10.11
N GLU A 600 0.84 -11.71 10.61
CA GLU A 600 0.16 -12.44 11.69
C GLU A 600 0.98 -12.44 12.98
N LEU A 601 0.29 -12.39 14.12
CA LEU A 601 0.89 -12.51 15.44
C LEU A 601 1.32 -13.97 15.69
N VAL A 602 2.58 -14.17 16.02
CA VAL A 602 3.18 -15.47 16.31
C VAL A 602 3.71 -15.48 17.73
N VAL A 603 3.24 -16.47 18.51
CA VAL A 603 3.62 -16.68 19.90
C VAL A 603 4.43 -17.96 19.99
N SER A 604 5.62 -17.88 20.59
CA SER A 604 6.55 -19.01 20.73
C SER A 604 7.18 -19.03 22.12
N TYR A 605 7.48 -20.20 22.68
CA TYR A 605 8.14 -20.28 23.97
C TYR A 605 9.63 -19.93 23.87
N HIS A 606 10.15 -19.09 24.77
CA HIS A 606 11.56 -18.66 24.73
C HIS A 606 12.56 -19.82 24.80
N ARG A 607 12.26 -20.84 25.62
CA ARG A 607 13.19 -21.96 25.90
C ARG A 607 13.21 -23.01 24.81
N THR A 608 12.06 -23.39 24.28
CA THR A 608 11.95 -24.47 23.30
C THR A 608 11.84 -23.97 21.87
N GLN A 609 11.48 -22.69 21.67
CA GLN A 609 11.17 -22.10 20.37
C GLN A 609 9.97 -22.77 19.66
N ASP A 610 9.20 -23.60 20.38
CA ASP A 610 7.95 -24.17 19.90
C ASP A 610 6.86 -23.11 19.86
N PHE A 611 5.95 -23.22 18.90
CA PHE A 611 4.78 -22.34 18.83
C PHE A 611 3.81 -22.65 19.96
N PHE A 612 3.21 -21.61 20.52
CA PHE A 612 2.21 -21.71 21.55
C PHE A 612 0.92 -22.31 20.98
N GLU A 613 0.36 -23.29 21.70
CA GLU A 613 -0.90 -23.94 21.35
C GLU A 613 -1.83 -24.04 22.54
N TYR A 614 -3.10 -23.72 22.27
CA TYR A 614 -4.17 -23.91 23.22
C TYR A 614 -4.86 -25.25 22.96
N SER A 615 -4.81 -26.14 23.95
CA SER A 615 -5.40 -27.48 23.87
C SER A 615 -6.23 -27.80 25.11
N VAL A 616 -7.37 -28.44 24.88
CA VAL A 616 -8.33 -28.84 25.91
C VAL A 616 -8.29 -30.36 26.03
N ASN A 617 -7.94 -30.87 27.20
CA ASN A 617 -7.98 -32.29 27.49
C ASN A 617 -9.31 -32.66 28.13
N THR A 618 -10.00 -33.66 27.61
CA THR A 618 -11.26 -34.14 28.19
C THR A 618 -10.99 -35.43 28.95
N ASP A 619 -11.36 -35.48 30.24
CA ASP A 619 -11.21 -36.70 31.03
C ASP A 619 -12.33 -37.72 30.73
N ALA A 620 -12.18 -38.94 31.27
CA ALA A 620 -13.11 -40.04 31.03
C ALA A 620 -14.55 -39.75 31.48
N ASN A 621 -14.76 -38.74 32.32
CA ASN A 621 -16.08 -38.30 32.79
C ASN A 621 -16.64 -37.13 31.96
N GLY A 622 -15.97 -36.73 30.88
CA GLY A 622 -16.37 -35.63 30.02
C GLY A 622 -16.03 -34.24 30.57
N LYS A 623 -15.14 -34.13 31.57
CA LYS A 623 -14.71 -32.84 32.13
C LYS A 623 -13.47 -32.32 31.41
N HIS A 624 -13.52 -31.06 30.99
CA HIS A 624 -12.39 -30.39 30.35
C HIS A 624 -11.34 -29.96 31.39
N ARG A 625 -10.06 -30.10 31.03
CA ARG A 625 -8.88 -29.72 31.81
C ARG A 625 -7.88 -29.01 30.91
N ILE A 626 -7.38 -27.88 31.39
CA ILE A 626 -6.43 -27.01 30.68
C ILE A 626 -5.29 -26.70 31.64
N ALA A 627 -4.06 -26.69 31.15
CA ALA A 627 -2.90 -26.39 31.99
C ALA A 627 -2.94 -24.91 32.44
N PRO A 628 -2.67 -24.58 33.72
CA PRO A 628 -2.78 -23.21 34.22
C PRO A 628 -1.98 -22.16 33.43
N GLU A 629 -0.74 -22.48 33.04
CA GLU A 629 0.08 -21.55 32.25
C GLU A 629 -0.44 -21.37 30.82
N ILE A 630 -0.93 -22.44 30.18
CA ILE A 630 -1.53 -22.35 28.84
C ILE A 630 -2.79 -21.49 28.88
N GLN A 631 -3.61 -21.68 29.91
CA GLN A 631 -4.80 -20.87 30.15
C GLN A 631 -4.43 -19.40 30.33
N ARG A 632 -3.45 -19.11 31.20
CA ARG A 632 -2.99 -17.74 31.50
C ARG A 632 -2.49 -17.02 30.26
N ILE A 633 -1.67 -17.67 29.42
CA ILE A 633 -1.16 -17.08 28.17
C ILE A 633 -2.32 -16.77 27.21
N GLN A 634 -3.22 -17.74 27.00
CA GLN A 634 -4.37 -17.59 26.09
C GLN A 634 -5.29 -16.44 26.55
N GLU A 635 -5.65 -16.44 27.83
CA GLU A 635 -6.53 -15.44 28.45
C GLU A 635 -5.92 -14.04 28.40
N THR A 636 -4.63 -13.91 28.71
CA THR A 636 -3.91 -12.63 28.61
C THR A 636 -3.92 -12.11 27.17
N LEU A 637 -3.58 -12.95 26.19
CA LEU A 637 -3.58 -12.53 24.77
C LEU A 637 -4.97 -12.11 24.30
N PHE A 638 -6.02 -12.82 24.72
CA PHE A 638 -7.40 -12.47 24.41
C PHE A 638 -7.80 -11.13 25.03
N ASN A 639 -7.58 -10.96 26.33
CA ASN A 639 -8.01 -9.78 27.08
C ASN A 639 -7.28 -8.53 26.60
N GLU A 640 -5.98 -8.63 26.33
CA GLU A 640 -5.19 -7.52 25.81
C GLU A 640 -5.62 -7.15 24.38
N LYS A 641 -5.89 -8.13 23.51
CA LYS A 641 -6.47 -7.84 22.19
C LYS A 641 -7.85 -7.20 22.29
N ARG A 642 -8.71 -7.71 23.17
CA ARG A 642 -10.06 -7.17 23.41
C ARG A 642 -10.00 -5.70 23.82
N LYS A 643 -9.19 -5.37 24.84
CA LYS A 643 -9.00 -3.98 25.31
C LYS A 643 -8.56 -3.04 24.19
N LEU A 644 -7.59 -3.46 23.37
CA LEU A 644 -7.11 -2.64 22.26
C LEU A 644 -8.16 -2.47 21.15
N ILE A 645 -8.89 -3.53 20.78
CA ILE A 645 -9.98 -3.45 19.81
C ILE A 645 -11.09 -2.50 20.30
N GLU A 646 -11.42 -2.57 21.59
CA GLU A 646 -12.50 -1.77 22.19
C GLU A 646 -12.10 -0.32 22.49
N GLY A 647 -10.86 -0.07 22.88
CA GLY A 647 -10.40 1.25 23.35
C GLY A 647 -9.50 2.02 22.39
N SER A 648 -8.79 1.33 21.50
CA SER A 648 -7.67 1.91 20.75
C SER A 648 -7.91 1.97 19.24
N LEU A 649 -8.74 1.10 18.64
CA LEU A 649 -8.87 0.99 17.19
C LEU A 649 -10.22 1.54 16.69
N PHE A 650 -10.16 2.48 15.75
CA PHE A 650 -11.33 3.17 15.19
C PHE A 650 -11.27 3.18 13.65
N GLY A 651 -12.42 3.05 13.00
CA GLY A 651 -12.48 2.97 11.53
C GLY A 651 -13.74 3.59 10.96
N VAL A 652 -13.61 4.24 9.80
CA VAL A 652 -14.75 4.81 9.05
C VAL A 652 -14.64 4.42 7.59
N ASP A 653 -15.74 3.97 7.00
CA ASP A 653 -15.85 3.76 5.55
C ASP A 653 -17.21 4.23 5.03
N ILE A 654 -17.24 4.72 3.79
CA ILE A 654 -18.50 5.12 3.15
C ILE A 654 -19.35 3.90 2.77
N ASN A 655 -18.70 2.77 2.46
CA ASN A 655 -19.32 1.53 2.04
C ASN A 655 -19.67 0.65 3.26
N PRO A 656 -20.95 0.31 3.47
CA PRO A 656 -21.38 -0.50 4.62
C PRO A 656 -20.81 -1.92 4.59
N ASN A 657 -20.53 -2.48 3.41
CA ASN A 657 -19.95 -3.81 3.30
C ASN A 657 -18.47 -3.82 3.75
N SER A 658 -17.72 -2.74 3.49
CA SER A 658 -16.35 -2.58 3.99
C SER A 658 -16.32 -2.58 5.52
N VAL A 659 -17.23 -1.83 6.15
CA VAL A 659 -17.42 -1.80 7.61
C VAL A 659 -17.66 -3.21 8.17
N LYS A 660 -18.58 -3.98 7.57
CA LYS A 660 -18.89 -5.35 7.99
C LYS A 660 -17.69 -6.29 7.87
N ILE A 661 -16.89 -6.17 6.81
CA ILE A 661 -15.68 -6.99 6.63
C ILE A 661 -14.61 -6.60 7.66
N CYS A 662 -14.43 -5.30 7.92
CA CYS A 662 -13.51 -4.84 8.95
C CYS A 662 -13.85 -5.41 10.33
N GLN A 663 -15.12 -5.35 10.72
CA GLN A 663 -15.61 -5.97 11.96
C GLN A 663 -15.34 -7.48 11.99
N LEU A 664 -15.65 -8.18 10.89
CA LEU A 664 -15.37 -9.61 10.73
C LEU A 664 -13.88 -9.94 10.91
N ARG A 665 -12.99 -9.14 10.31
CA ARG A 665 -11.54 -9.36 10.36
C ARG A 665 -11.01 -9.22 11.79
N LEU A 666 -11.49 -8.22 12.53
CA LEU A 666 -11.14 -8.02 13.94
C LEU A 666 -11.68 -9.16 14.82
N TRP A 667 -12.91 -9.62 14.59
CA TRP A 667 -13.45 -10.78 15.30
C TRP A 667 -12.67 -12.06 15.02
N ILE A 668 -12.25 -12.30 13.78
CA ILE A 668 -11.44 -13.48 13.43
C ILE A 668 -10.08 -13.42 14.15
N GLU A 669 -9.45 -12.24 14.20
CA GLU A 669 -8.16 -12.07 14.87
C GLU A 669 -8.25 -12.28 16.39
N LEU A 670 -9.36 -11.88 17.00
CA LEU A 670 -9.65 -12.14 18.41
C LEU A 670 -9.99 -13.62 18.65
N LEU A 671 -10.77 -14.25 17.76
CA LEU A 671 -11.17 -15.66 17.85
C LEU A 671 -9.97 -16.62 17.91
N LYS A 672 -8.85 -16.27 17.24
CA LYS A 672 -7.59 -17.04 17.31
C LYS A 672 -7.11 -17.28 18.75
N HIS A 673 -7.46 -16.39 19.69
CA HIS A 673 -7.07 -16.46 21.10
C HIS A 673 -8.25 -16.68 22.06
N ALA A 674 -9.45 -16.99 21.56
CA ALA A 674 -10.58 -17.30 22.44
C ALA A 674 -10.26 -18.47 23.38
N TYR A 675 -10.71 -18.42 24.63
CA TYR A 675 -10.43 -19.40 25.67
C TYR A 675 -11.70 -19.95 26.31
N TYR A 676 -11.60 -21.05 27.05
CA TYR A 676 -12.72 -21.61 27.82
C TYR A 676 -12.71 -21.05 29.24
N ARG A 677 -13.87 -20.66 29.75
CA ARG A 677 -14.03 -20.05 31.08
C ARG A 677 -13.92 -21.08 32.20
N ASN A 678 -13.23 -20.71 33.28
CA ASN A 678 -13.00 -21.61 34.42
C ASN A 678 -14.28 -21.88 35.24
N GLU A 679 -15.19 -20.90 35.32
CA GLU A 679 -16.37 -20.90 36.20
C GLU A 679 -17.34 -22.08 35.98
N GLU A 680 -17.33 -22.69 34.79
CA GLU A 680 -18.19 -23.83 34.44
C GLU A 680 -17.42 -25.10 34.03
N ASN A 681 -16.26 -25.37 34.64
CA ASN A 681 -15.40 -26.50 34.26
C ASN A 681 -14.94 -26.46 32.79
N PHE A 682 -14.63 -25.28 32.26
CA PHE A 682 -14.15 -25.09 30.88
C PHE A 682 -15.13 -25.56 29.80
N LYS A 683 -16.44 -25.47 30.04
CA LYS A 683 -17.48 -25.85 29.06
C LYS A 683 -17.84 -24.74 28.08
N GLU A 684 -17.72 -23.49 28.50
CA GLU A 684 -18.14 -22.34 27.70
C GLU A 684 -16.94 -21.55 27.21
N LEU A 685 -16.96 -21.19 25.93
CA LEU A 685 -15.96 -20.33 25.31
C LEU A 685 -16.25 -18.86 25.70
N GLU A 686 -15.20 -18.08 25.91
CA GLU A 686 -15.29 -16.64 26.15
C GLU A 686 -16.00 -15.94 24.98
N THR A 687 -16.85 -14.97 25.31
CA THR A 687 -17.67 -14.27 24.33
C THR A 687 -16.91 -13.16 23.62
N LEU A 688 -17.30 -12.85 22.39
CA LEU A 688 -16.70 -11.79 21.60
C LEU A 688 -17.36 -10.43 21.92
N PRO A 689 -16.60 -9.32 21.87
CA PRO A 689 -17.11 -7.99 22.16
C PRO A 689 -17.93 -7.40 21.00
N ASN A 690 -18.67 -6.33 21.29
CA ASN A 690 -19.43 -5.56 20.30
C ASN A 690 -18.52 -4.51 19.63
N ILE A 691 -17.98 -4.85 18.45
CA ILE A 691 -17.02 -4.01 17.71
C ILE A 691 -17.71 -2.94 16.84
N ASP A 692 -19.03 -3.05 16.63
CA ASP A 692 -19.85 -2.18 15.79
C ASP A 692 -19.92 -0.71 16.24
N ILE A 693 -19.44 -0.42 17.46
CA ILE A 693 -19.34 0.95 17.95
C ILE A 693 -18.04 1.67 17.54
N ASN A 694 -16.97 0.94 17.22
CA ASN A 694 -15.68 1.54 16.84
C ASN A 694 -15.48 1.62 15.31
N ILE A 695 -16.19 0.78 14.55
CA ILE A 695 -16.15 0.77 13.08
C ILE A 695 -17.49 1.26 12.54
N LYS A 696 -17.49 2.43 11.88
CA LYS A 696 -18.70 3.16 11.50
C LYS A 696 -18.81 3.39 9.99
N GLN A 697 -20.06 3.46 9.53
CA GLN A 697 -20.36 3.89 8.16
C GLN A 697 -20.47 5.42 8.09
N GLY A 698 -19.81 6.04 7.11
CA GLY A 698 -19.99 7.45 6.79
C GLY A 698 -18.90 8.02 5.88
N ASN A 699 -19.13 9.21 5.35
CA ASN A 699 -18.15 9.98 4.59
C ASN A 699 -17.25 10.76 5.55
N SER A 700 -16.04 10.25 5.77
CA SER A 700 -15.05 10.79 6.71
C SER A 700 -14.51 12.19 6.38
N LEU A 701 -14.65 12.65 5.13
CA LEU A 701 -14.22 13.99 4.69
C LEU A 701 -15.26 15.07 4.97
N LEU A 702 -16.50 14.70 5.30
CA LEU A 702 -17.58 15.65 5.46
C LEU A 702 -18.18 15.56 6.85
N SER A 703 -18.34 16.72 7.46
CA SER A 703 -19.06 16.89 8.71
C SER A 703 -19.94 18.13 8.56
N LYS A 704 -21.14 18.05 9.11
CA LYS A 704 -22.12 19.14 9.09
C LYS A 704 -21.71 20.26 10.05
N PHE A 705 -20.80 19.97 10.97
CA PHE A 705 -20.41 20.86 12.05
C PHE A 705 -18.88 20.95 12.12
N LYS A 706 -18.33 22.12 12.48
CA LYS A 706 -16.87 22.21 12.61
C LYS A 706 -16.40 21.43 13.83
N LEU A 707 -15.28 20.71 13.71
CA LEU A 707 -14.65 20.00 14.84
C LEU A 707 -14.36 20.93 16.04
N SER A 708 -14.11 22.22 15.78
CA SER A 708 -13.73 23.24 16.77
C SER A 708 -14.90 23.95 17.49
N GLU A 709 -16.17 23.66 17.17
CA GLU A 709 -17.32 24.36 17.79
C GLU A 709 -17.53 23.95 19.26
N ASP A 710 -17.75 24.85 20.21
CA ASP A 710 -17.97 24.48 21.62
C ASP A 710 -19.35 23.81 21.84
N LEU A 711 -19.36 22.56 22.33
CA LEU A 711 -20.58 21.79 22.67
C LEU A 711 -20.97 21.87 24.15
N SER A 712 -20.21 22.58 24.98
CA SER A 712 -20.46 22.64 26.43
C SER A 712 -21.86 23.20 26.77
N GLU A 713 -22.46 24.03 25.91
CA GLU A 713 -23.86 24.48 26.05
C GLU A 713 -24.89 23.35 25.92
N VAL A 714 -24.61 22.30 25.15
CA VAL A 714 -25.53 21.16 24.97
C VAL A 714 -25.67 20.43 26.30
N PHE A 715 -24.56 20.16 26.99
CA PHE A 715 -24.56 19.48 28.28
C PHE A 715 -25.07 20.39 29.42
N LYS A 716 -24.84 21.71 29.36
CA LYS A 716 -25.29 22.67 30.38
C LYS A 716 -26.82 22.76 30.50
N LYS A 717 -27.58 22.45 29.44
CA LYS A 717 -29.05 22.52 29.44
C LYS A 717 -29.74 21.19 29.76
N GLN A 718 -28.99 20.12 30.01
CA GLN A 718 -29.51 18.75 30.06
C GLN A 718 -29.25 18.05 31.40
N LYS A 719 -29.94 16.91 31.62
CA LYS A 719 -29.85 16.08 32.84
C LYS A 719 -28.68 15.10 32.85
N PHE A 720 -27.85 15.07 31.80
CA PHE A 720 -26.72 14.16 31.65
C PHE A 720 -25.47 14.93 31.17
N GLY A 721 -24.29 14.50 31.62
CA GLY A 721 -23.00 15.07 31.30
C GLY A 721 -22.20 14.27 30.25
N VAL A 722 -20.99 14.75 29.96
CA VAL A 722 -20.03 14.08 29.04
C VAL A 722 -19.69 12.67 29.53
N LEU A 723 -19.44 12.53 30.83
CA LEU A 723 -19.11 11.25 31.48
C LEU A 723 -20.24 10.23 31.33
N ASP A 724 -21.50 10.65 31.39
CA ASP A 724 -22.64 9.74 31.22
C ASP A 724 -22.69 9.16 29.80
N TYR A 725 -22.32 9.95 28.79
CA TYR A 725 -22.26 9.48 27.41
C TYR A 725 -21.10 8.52 27.18
N GLN A 726 -19.90 8.88 27.65
CA GLN A 726 -18.72 8.00 27.58
C GLN A 726 -18.96 6.69 28.33
N LEU A 727 -19.59 6.74 29.51
CA LEU A 727 -19.94 5.56 30.31
C LEU A 727 -21.00 4.70 29.60
N ALA A 728 -22.00 5.31 28.95
CA ALA A 728 -22.98 4.54 28.18
C ALA A 728 -22.35 3.79 27.00
N VAL A 729 -21.41 4.44 26.30
CA VAL A 729 -20.66 3.82 25.20
C VAL A 729 -19.75 2.70 25.70
N SER A 730 -19.03 2.92 26.81
CA SER A 730 -18.17 1.87 27.40
C SER A 730 -18.98 0.69 27.91
N THR A 731 -20.10 0.95 28.61
CA THR A 731 -20.99 -0.10 29.14
C THR A 731 -21.62 -0.93 28.01
N TYR A 732 -21.91 -0.31 26.86
CA TYR A 732 -22.44 -1.03 25.70
C TYR A 732 -21.44 -2.05 25.14
N LYS A 733 -20.15 -1.71 25.12
CA LYS A 733 -19.08 -2.61 24.64
C LYS A 733 -19.02 -3.89 25.47
N GLU A 734 -19.19 -3.75 26.79
CA GLU A 734 -19.10 -4.84 27.77
C GLU A 734 -20.43 -5.55 28.05
N ALA A 735 -21.56 -5.04 27.56
CA ALA A 735 -22.89 -5.51 27.94
C ALA A 735 -23.11 -7.00 27.56
N PRO A 736 -23.33 -7.89 28.54
CA PRO A 736 -23.50 -9.32 28.27
C PRO A 736 -24.93 -9.67 27.78
N ASN A 737 -25.93 -8.84 28.12
CA ASN A 737 -27.34 -9.13 27.84
C ASN A 737 -27.93 -8.21 26.78
N LYS A 738 -28.65 -8.80 25.82
CA LYS A 738 -29.37 -8.14 24.72
C LYS A 738 -30.34 -7.04 25.18
N LEU A 739 -31.05 -7.22 26.30
CA LEU A 739 -31.99 -6.20 26.80
C LEU A 739 -31.26 -4.92 27.22
N ALA A 740 -30.17 -5.06 27.98
CA ALA A 740 -29.33 -3.94 28.38
C ALA A 740 -28.69 -3.25 27.17
N LYS A 741 -28.28 -4.01 26.15
CA LYS A 741 -27.78 -3.45 24.88
C LYS A 741 -28.82 -2.56 24.19
N VAL A 742 -30.06 -3.02 24.09
CA VAL A 742 -31.14 -2.25 23.44
C VAL A 742 -31.44 -0.95 24.21
N GLU A 743 -31.47 -1.01 25.54
CA GLU A 743 -31.67 0.17 26.39
C GLU A 743 -30.54 1.19 26.21
N LEU A 744 -29.28 0.74 26.23
CA LEU A 744 -28.11 1.59 26.01
C LEU A 744 -28.08 2.18 24.60
N LEU A 745 -28.41 1.41 23.57
CA LEU A 745 -28.50 1.90 22.18
C LEU A 745 -29.57 2.97 22.03
N ASN A 746 -30.75 2.76 22.63
CA ASN A 746 -31.82 3.76 22.62
C ASN A 746 -31.40 5.03 23.36
N PHE A 747 -30.67 4.89 24.48
CA PHE A 747 -30.12 6.03 25.20
C PHE A 747 -29.09 6.80 24.36
N ILE A 748 -28.10 6.10 23.78
CA ILE A 748 -27.10 6.68 22.87
C ILE A 748 -27.77 7.39 21.68
N LYS A 749 -28.79 6.76 21.08
CA LYS A 749 -29.56 7.34 19.97
C LYS A 749 -30.28 8.61 20.38
N SER A 750 -30.93 8.61 21.55
CA SER A 750 -31.62 9.80 22.06
C SER A 750 -30.66 10.97 22.29
N ILE A 751 -29.46 10.69 22.81
CA ILE A 751 -28.40 11.68 22.98
C ILE A 751 -28.00 12.27 21.62
N LYS A 752 -27.74 11.42 20.62
CA LYS A 752 -27.36 11.85 19.26
C LYS A 752 -28.43 12.71 18.59
N GLU A 753 -29.71 12.34 18.73
CA GLU A 753 -30.82 13.12 18.19
C GLU A 753 -30.90 14.52 18.84
N GLN A 754 -30.71 14.60 20.15
CA GLN A 754 -30.69 15.88 20.87
C GLN A 754 -29.49 16.77 20.52
N PHE A 755 -28.31 16.18 20.28
CA PHE A 755 -27.16 16.91 19.73
C PHE A 755 -27.51 17.53 18.38
N LYS A 756 -28.07 16.72 17.48
CA LYS A 756 -28.45 17.16 16.15
C LYS A 756 -29.44 18.34 16.23
N ASP A 757 -30.43 18.27 17.11
CA ASP A 757 -31.40 19.35 17.31
C ASP A 757 -30.78 20.64 17.85
N THR A 758 -29.88 20.54 18.82
CA THR A 758 -29.27 21.71 19.47
C THR A 758 -28.30 22.43 18.54
N VAL A 759 -27.50 21.68 17.79
CA VAL A 759 -26.52 22.26 16.86
C VAL A 759 -27.19 22.74 15.58
N SER A 760 -28.26 22.09 15.10
CA SER A 760 -29.07 22.59 13.97
C SER A 760 -29.70 23.96 14.24
N ARG A 761 -29.90 24.35 15.51
CA ARG A 761 -30.40 25.71 15.86
C ARG A 761 -29.34 26.80 15.70
N ARG A 762 -28.05 26.45 15.59
CA ARG A 762 -26.95 27.39 15.37
C ARG A 762 -26.67 27.68 13.90
N ASP A 763 -27.21 26.86 12.99
CA ASP A 763 -27.10 27.10 11.55
C ASP A 763 -27.69 28.49 11.20
N PRO A 764 -26.91 29.40 10.57
CA PRO A 764 -27.36 30.74 10.20
C PRO A 764 -28.65 30.74 9.37
N LYS A 765 -28.83 29.75 8.47
CA LYS A 765 -30.03 29.62 7.63
C LYS A 765 -31.24 29.21 8.45
N ARG A 766 -31.10 28.25 9.36
CA ARG A 766 -32.20 27.81 10.25
C ARG A 766 -32.57 28.88 11.29
N LYS A 767 -31.58 29.62 11.80
CA LYS A 767 -31.82 30.78 12.66
C LYS A 767 -32.59 31.86 11.91
N ARG A 768 -32.17 32.18 10.67
CA ARG A 768 -32.87 33.14 9.82
C ARG A 768 -34.30 32.71 9.51
N LEU A 769 -34.51 31.43 9.22
CA LEU A 769 -35.84 30.86 9.01
C LEU A 769 -36.73 31.02 10.26
N SER A 770 -36.18 30.76 11.46
CA SER A 770 -36.90 30.96 12.72
C SER A 770 -37.25 32.43 12.97
N GLU A 771 -36.35 33.36 12.66
CA GLU A 771 -36.60 34.81 12.72
C GLU A 771 -37.74 35.23 11.78
N LEU A 772 -37.70 34.76 10.52
CA LEU A 772 -38.72 35.05 9.52
C LEU A 772 -40.09 34.49 9.93
N ARG A 773 -40.15 33.29 10.50
CA ARG A 773 -41.39 32.70 11.04
C ARG A 773 -41.93 33.50 12.24
N GLY A 774 -41.03 34.00 13.09
CA GLY A 774 -41.41 34.92 14.18
C GLY A 774 -42.00 36.23 13.67
N GLN A 775 -41.39 36.82 12.64
CA GLN A 775 -41.91 38.02 11.96
C GLN A 775 -43.25 37.76 11.28
N LEU A 776 -43.42 36.60 10.62
CA LEU A 776 -44.69 36.19 10.02
C LEU A 776 -45.80 36.08 11.07
N SER A 777 -45.50 35.49 12.22
CA SER A 777 -46.45 35.36 13.33
C SER A 777 -46.86 36.72 13.90
N LEU A 778 -45.95 37.69 13.98
CA LEU A 778 -46.26 39.06 14.40
C LEU A 778 -47.15 39.78 13.36
N ALA A 779 -46.77 39.69 12.07
CA ALA A 779 -47.51 40.29 10.97
C ALA A 779 -48.94 39.72 10.85
N GLN A 780 -49.13 38.41 11.00
CA GLN A 780 -50.44 37.76 11.00
C GLN A 780 -51.34 38.18 12.18
N ASN A 781 -50.75 38.60 13.29
CA ASN A 781 -51.46 39.14 14.45
C ASN A 781 -51.68 40.65 14.37
N ASN A 782 -51.45 41.26 13.20
CA ASN A 782 -51.66 42.67 12.90
C ASN A 782 -50.73 43.63 13.68
N PHE A 783 -49.49 43.20 13.94
CA PHE A 783 -48.44 43.99 14.59
C PHE A 783 -47.12 43.95 13.79
N ASP A 784 -46.44 45.08 13.68
CA ASP A 784 -45.07 45.15 13.12
C ASP A 784 -43.98 44.79 14.16
N LEU A 785 -42.71 44.75 13.73
CA LEU A 785 -41.53 44.51 14.58
C LEU A 785 -41.36 45.52 15.75
N PHE A 786 -42.12 46.61 15.75
CA PHE A 786 -42.12 47.67 16.77
C PHE A 786 -43.45 47.75 17.54
N GLY A 787 -44.35 46.78 17.37
CA GLY A 787 -45.63 46.70 18.09
C GLY A 787 -46.72 47.66 17.60
N LYS A 788 -46.59 48.21 16.38
CA LYS A 788 -47.60 49.08 15.78
C LYS A 788 -48.58 48.29 14.91
N LYS A 789 -49.84 48.70 14.96
CA LYS A 789 -50.94 48.13 14.18
C LYS A 789 -50.83 48.56 12.71
N GLN A 790 -50.82 47.62 11.78
CA GLN A 790 -50.70 47.89 10.34
C GLN A 790 -52.08 47.95 9.65
N SER A 791 -52.16 48.48 8.42
CA SER A 791 -53.37 48.38 7.60
C SER A 791 -53.46 47.00 6.94
N GLU A 792 -54.68 46.53 6.60
CA GLU A 792 -54.90 45.22 5.97
C GLU A 792 -54.06 45.02 4.70
N ASP A 793 -54.02 46.01 3.80
CA ASP A 793 -53.21 45.94 2.57
C ASP A 793 -51.69 45.81 2.84
N GLN A 794 -51.19 46.45 3.91
CA GLN A 794 -49.78 46.36 4.30
C GLN A 794 -49.45 45.00 4.91
N MET A 795 -50.36 44.49 5.74
CA MET A 795 -50.28 43.17 6.35
C MET A 795 -50.23 42.08 5.27
N GLU A 796 -51.14 42.10 4.28
CA GLU A 796 -51.17 41.11 3.21
C GLU A 796 -49.88 41.11 2.38
N GLN A 797 -49.35 42.30 2.05
CA GLN A 797 -48.09 42.42 1.30
C GLN A 797 -46.88 41.91 2.10
N GLU A 798 -46.81 42.21 3.39
CA GLU A 798 -45.72 41.77 4.27
C GLU A 798 -45.77 40.26 4.51
N VAL A 799 -46.96 39.70 4.74
CA VAL A 799 -47.20 38.25 4.85
C VAL A 799 -46.80 37.52 3.56
N ALA A 800 -47.20 38.01 2.39
CA ALA A 800 -46.83 37.40 1.11
C ALA A 800 -45.30 37.43 0.87
N LYS A 801 -44.65 38.54 1.24
CA LYS A 801 -43.19 38.69 1.13
C LYS A 801 -42.45 37.75 2.09
N LEU A 802 -42.88 37.65 3.34
CA LEU A 802 -42.30 36.76 4.35
C LEU A 802 -42.48 35.29 3.96
N ASN A 803 -43.68 34.90 3.49
CA ASN A 803 -43.94 33.54 2.99
C ASN A 803 -43.00 33.17 1.84
N LYS A 804 -42.79 34.06 0.86
CA LYS A 804 -41.85 33.82 -0.25
C LYS A 804 -40.39 33.68 0.21
N GLN A 805 -39.98 34.44 1.22
CA GLN A 805 -38.63 34.31 1.81
C GLN A 805 -38.48 33.01 2.62
N ILE A 806 -39.50 32.65 3.39
CA ILE A 806 -39.58 31.40 4.14
C ILE A 806 -39.47 30.22 3.16
N GLU A 807 -40.29 30.19 2.11
CA GLU A 807 -40.28 29.13 1.09
C GLU A 807 -38.92 29.01 0.40
N LYS A 808 -38.25 30.14 0.11
CA LYS A 808 -36.88 30.11 -0.43
C LYS A 808 -35.88 29.47 0.54
N PHE A 809 -35.85 29.90 1.80
CA PHE A 809 -34.93 29.33 2.80
C PHE A 809 -35.29 27.88 3.13
N GLU A 810 -36.57 27.51 3.13
CA GLU A 810 -37.03 26.13 3.28
C GLU A 810 -36.54 25.28 2.12
N ASN A 811 -36.71 25.73 0.87
CA ASN A 811 -36.20 25.02 -0.30
C ASN A 811 -34.68 24.89 -0.30
N GLU A 812 -33.93 25.92 0.11
CA GLU A 812 -32.47 25.84 0.25
C GLU A 812 -32.04 24.85 1.36
N ILE A 813 -32.75 24.83 2.51
CA ILE A 813 -32.47 23.88 3.59
C ILE A 813 -32.82 22.46 3.13
N ILE A 814 -33.95 22.29 2.46
CA ILE A 814 -34.41 21.02 1.88
C ILE A 814 -33.42 20.55 0.81
N GLU A 815 -32.89 21.41 -0.06
CA GLU A 815 -31.86 21.06 -1.05
C GLU A 815 -30.56 20.61 -0.37
N ILE A 816 -30.12 21.28 0.70
CA ILE A 816 -28.92 20.89 1.45
C ILE A 816 -29.15 19.56 2.18
N GLU A 817 -30.30 19.37 2.82
CA GLU A 817 -30.65 18.15 3.55
C GLU A 817 -30.94 16.97 2.63
N ASN A 818 -31.48 17.25 1.44
CA ASN A 818 -31.69 16.28 0.38
C ASN A 818 -30.45 16.10 -0.52
N ASN A 819 -29.35 16.83 -0.33
CA ASN A 819 -28.13 16.51 -1.05
C ASN A 819 -27.55 15.19 -0.50
N ALA A 820 -27.40 14.18 -1.36
CA ALA A 820 -26.97 12.83 -1.00
C ALA A 820 -25.67 12.82 -0.20
N VAL A 821 -24.79 13.79 -0.46
CA VAL A 821 -23.47 13.90 0.16
C VAL A 821 -23.55 14.51 1.58
N TYR A 822 -24.50 15.41 1.84
CA TYR A 822 -24.78 15.89 3.20
C TYR A 822 -25.50 14.81 4.03
N ARG A 823 -26.18 13.85 3.39
CA ARG A 823 -26.82 12.72 4.07
C ARG A 823 -25.83 11.64 4.51
N SER A 824 -24.68 11.53 3.84
CA SER A 824 -23.61 10.58 4.18
C SER A 824 -22.48 11.15 5.04
N ALA A 825 -22.49 12.44 5.36
CA ALA A 825 -21.50 13.09 6.22
C ALA A 825 -21.32 12.37 7.58
N PHE A 826 -20.07 12.22 7.99
CA PHE A 826 -19.69 11.54 9.23
C PHE A 826 -19.29 12.54 10.31
N GLU A 827 -19.96 12.46 11.45
CA GLU A 827 -19.71 13.35 12.59
C GLU A 827 -18.71 12.72 13.55
N TRP A 828 -17.41 12.84 13.23
CA TRP A 828 -16.30 12.32 14.04
C TRP A 828 -16.46 12.54 15.54
N ARG A 829 -16.92 13.74 15.91
CA ARG A 829 -17.08 14.10 17.30
C ARG A 829 -18.22 13.35 17.99
N TYR A 830 -19.34 13.07 17.33
CA TYR A 830 -20.48 12.38 17.96
C TYR A 830 -20.34 10.86 17.91
N GLU A 831 -19.68 10.34 16.87
CA GLU A 831 -19.57 8.91 16.67
C GLU A 831 -18.46 8.30 17.51
N PHE A 832 -17.44 9.09 17.90
CA PHE A 832 -16.32 8.66 18.74
C PHE A 832 -16.10 9.60 19.95
N PRO A 833 -16.95 9.53 20.99
CA PRO A 833 -16.77 10.31 22.23
C PRO A 833 -15.50 9.97 23.01
N GLU A 834 -14.86 8.84 22.72
CA GLU A 834 -13.56 8.46 23.27
C GLU A 834 -12.47 9.44 22.85
N ALA A 835 -12.59 10.13 21.72
CA ALA A 835 -11.63 11.13 21.27
C ALA A 835 -11.78 12.48 22.00
N TRP A 836 -12.64 12.57 23.03
CA TRP A 836 -12.84 13.80 23.80
C TRP A 836 -11.95 13.86 25.05
N ASN A 837 -11.68 15.08 25.50
CA ASN A 837 -11.15 15.33 26.84
C ASN A 837 -12.28 15.35 27.90
N ASP A 838 -11.93 15.49 29.18
CA ASP A 838 -12.87 15.53 30.31
C ASP A 838 -13.89 16.69 30.25
N LYS A 839 -13.63 17.70 29.40
CA LYS A 839 -14.51 18.85 29.17
C LYS A 839 -15.46 18.67 27.97
N GLY A 840 -15.37 17.54 27.26
CA GLY A 840 -16.17 17.25 26.07
C GLY A 840 -15.67 17.95 24.79
N GLU A 841 -14.43 18.42 24.79
CA GLU A 841 -13.77 18.98 23.61
C GLU A 841 -13.07 17.87 22.82
N PHE A 842 -13.13 17.93 21.49
CA PHE A 842 -12.48 16.94 20.63
C PHE A 842 -10.97 17.12 20.67
N GLU A 843 -10.26 16.16 21.26
CA GLU A 843 -8.81 16.17 21.42
C GLU A 843 -8.12 15.58 20.18
N GLY A 844 -8.77 14.61 19.52
CA GLY A 844 -8.26 13.92 18.34
C GLY A 844 -7.63 12.57 18.66
N PHE A 845 -6.93 12.00 17.68
CA PHE A 845 -6.28 10.69 17.75
C PHE A 845 -4.76 10.82 17.83
N GLU A 846 -4.10 9.84 18.46
CA GLU A 846 -2.64 9.74 18.50
C GLU A 846 -2.04 9.18 17.20
N VAL A 847 -2.81 8.42 16.41
CA VAL A 847 -2.36 7.88 15.13
C VAL A 847 -3.48 7.94 14.11
N ILE A 848 -3.15 8.38 12.88
CA ILE A 848 -4.01 8.20 11.71
C ILE A 848 -3.24 7.38 10.66
N ILE A 849 -3.83 6.30 10.15
CA ILE A 849 -3.19 5.41 9.17
C ILE A 849 -4.20 4.92 8.15
N GLY A 850 -3.74 4.49 6.98
CA GLY A 850 -4.61 3.93 5.96
C GLY A 850 -4.12 4.08 4.52
N ASN A 851 -4.98 3.66 3.59
CA ASN A 851 -4.80 3.83 2.15
C ASN A 851 -6.03 4.58 1.57
N PRO A 852 -5.99 5.91 1.50
CA PRO A 852 -7.12 6.70 0.98
C PRO A 852 -7.46 6.38 -0.49
N PRO A 853 -8.69 6.64 -0.97
CA PRO A 853 -9.10 6.33 -2.35
C PRO A 853 -8.40 7.20 -3.43
N TYR A 854 -8.12 6.60 -4.60
CA TYR A 854 -7.40 7.26 -5.72
C TYR A 854 -8.36 7.70 -6.83
N ILE A 855 -9.18 8.72 -6.53
CA ILE A 855 -10.24 9.22 -7.41
C ILE A 855 -9.99 10.70 -7.74
N GLN A 856 -10.07 11.04 -9.03
CA GLN A 856 -10.00 12.42 -9.49
C GLN A 856 -11.30 13.16 -9.18
N LEU A 857 -11.22 14.30 -8.48
CA LEU A 857 -12.37 15.08 -8.04
C LEU A 857 -13.26 15.52 -9.23
N GLN A 858 -12.66 15.87 -10.37
CA GLN A 858 -13.40 16.26 -11.58
C GLN A 858 -14.37 15.17 -12.07
N LYS A 859 -14.05 13.88 -11.86
CA LYS A 859 -14.90 12.75 -12.27
C LYS A 859 -16.09 12.53 -11.35
N MET A 860 -16.10 13.14 -10.17
CA MET A 860 -17.17 12.99 -9.17
C MET A 860 -18.35 13.95 -9.40
N GLY A 861 -18.25 14.90 -10.34
CA GLY A 861 -19.35 15.80 -10.67
C GLY A 861 -19.84 16.62 -9.47
N ALA A 862 -21.13 16.50 -9.14
CA ALA A 862 -21.78 17.24 -8.05
C ALA A 862 -21.19 16.91 -6.67
N ASP A 863 -20.66 15.70 -6.47
CA ASP A 863 -20.09 15.32 -5.17
C ASP A 863 -18.84 16.13 -4.82
N ALA A 864 -18.05 16.49 -5.84
CA ALA A 864 -16.89 17.35 -5.66
C ALA A 864 -17.27 18.80 -5.32
N ASP A 865 -18.47 19.26 -5.71
CA ASP A 865 -18.98 20.59 -5.30
C ASP A 865 -19.30 20.60 -3.80
N VAL A 866 -19.80 19.49 -3.26
CA VAL A 866 -20.06 19.38 -1.82
C VAL A 866 -18.77 19.25 -1.02
N LEU A 867 -17.78 18.49 -1.49
CA LEU A 867 -16.46 18.42 -0.87
C LEU A 867 -15.78 19.80 -0.78
N GLN A 868 -16.01 20.68 -1.76
CA GLN A 868 -15.52 22.05 -1.74
C GLN A 868 -16.09 22.85 -0.56
N LEU A 869 -17.34 22.59 -0.16
CA LEU A 869 -17.98 23.24 1.00
C LEU A 869 -17.38 22.79 2.34
N GLY A 870 -16.62 21.69 2.36
CA GLY A 870 -15.90 21.19 3.55
C GLY A 870 -14.72 22.07 4.01
N GLY A 871 -14.42 23.15 3.27
CA GLY A 871 -13.45 24.17 3.66
C GLY A 871 -12.00 23.66 3.68
N PHE A 872 -11.65 22.74 2.79
CA PHE A 872 -10.30 22.19 2.67
C PHE A 872 -9.34 23.17 1.98
N LYS A 873 -8.20 23.44 2.62
CA LYS A 873 -7.08 24.21 2.05
C LYS A 873 -6.44 23.47 0.86
N THR A 874 -6.47 22.13 0.87
CA THR A 874 -5.89 21.28 -0.18
C THR A 874 -6.81 21.02 -1.36
N PHE A 875 -8.02 21.59 -1.38
CA PHE A 875 -8.98 21.35 -2.45
C PHE A 875 -8.51 21.96 -3.79
N ALA A 876 -8.37 21.11 -4.80
CA ALA A 876 -8.18 21.50 -6.19
C ALA A 876 -9.10 20.66 -7.06
N ARG A 877 -9.97 21.28 -7.87
CA ARG A 877 -10.97 20.56 -8.70
C ARG A 877 -10.34 19.53 -9.65
N THR A 878 -9.15 19.81 -10.14
CA THR A 878 -8.36 18.92 -11.02
C THR A 878 -7.50 17.91 -10.25
N GLY A 879 -7.52 17.95 -8.92
CA GLY A 879 -6.74 17.07 -8.06
C GLY A 879 -7.46 15.78 -7.70
N ASP A 880 -6.80 14.99 -6.85
CA ASP A 880 -7.30 13.71 -6.36
C ASP A 880 -7.84 13.83 -4.92
N ILE A 881 -8.84 13.01 -4.60
CA ILE A 881 -9.53 13.02 -3.30
C ILE A 881 -8.59 12.73 -2.12
N TYR A 882 -7.53 11.93 -2.30
CA TYR A 882 -6.57 11.65 -1.21
C TYR A 882 -5.86 12.92 -0.69
N CYS A 883 -5.84 14.02 -1.47
CA CYS A 883 -5.33 15.31 -0.98
C CYS A 883 -6.18 15.88 0.16
N LEU A 884 -7.50 15.63 0.12
CA LEU A 884 -8.42 16.01 1.19
C LEU A 884 -8.23 15.11 2.42
N PHE A 885 -7.93 13.83 2.23
CA PHE A 885 -7.61 12.90 3.32
C PHE A 885 -6.33 13.28 4.06
N TYR A 886 -5.29 13.78 3.38
CA TYR A 886 -4.10 14.31 4.05
C TYR A 886 -4.44 15.46 5.02
N GLU A 887 -5.26 16.41 4.57
CA GLU A 887 -5.70 17.50 5.43
C GLU A 887 -6.60 16.99 6.57
N GLN A 888 -7.50 16.05 6.27
CA GLN A 888 -8.37 15.44 7.27
C GLN A 888 -7.57 14.68 8.34
N ALA A 889 -6.49 13.99 7.97
CA ALA A 889 -5.60 13.32 8.94
C ALA A 889 -5.03 14.31 9.95
N ILE A 890 -4.49 15.44 9.49
CA ILE A 890 -3.97 16.50 10.36
C ILE A 890 -5.09 17.16 11.20
N ARG A 891 -6.30 17.32 10.65
CA ARG A 891 -7.46 17.82 11.41
C ARG A 891 -7.84 16.87 12.57
N LEU A 892 -7.77 15.56 12.35
CA LEU A 892 -8.13 14.52 13.32
C LEU A 892 -7.02 14.20 14.33
N LEU A 893 -5.76 14.50 14.02
CA LEU A 893 -4.63 14.25 14.91
C LEU A 893 -4.59 15.19 16.12
N LYS A 894 -4.10 14.65 17.24
CA LYS A 894 -3.59 15.44 18.36
C LYS A 894 -2.30 16.19 17.97
N PRO A 895 -2.00 17.35 18.58
CA PRO A 895 -0.70 18.01 18.39
C PRO A 895 0.48 17.07 18.71
N ASN A 896 1.57 17.15 17.95
CA ASN A 896 2.79 16.33 18.05
C ASN A 896 2.64 14.83 17.71
N TYR A 897 1.45 14.39 17.29
CA TYR A 897 1.20 13.01 16.88
C TYR A 897 1.28 12.81 15.36
N TYR A 898 1.18 11.56 14.90
CA TYR A 898 1.67 11.14 13.58
C TYR A 898 0.57 10.51 12.73
N PHE A 899 0.62 10.76 11.42
CA PHE A 899 -0.12 9.95 10.45
C PHE A 899 0.84 9.26 9.48
N GLY A 900 0.40 8.14 8.90
CA GLY A 900 1.10 7.42 7.85
C GLY A 900 0.16 6.93 6.76
N TYR A 901 0.36 7.41 5.53
CA TYR A 901 -0.45 7.00 4.36
C TYR A 901 0.38 6.50 3.20
N ILE A 902 -0.21 5.58 2.43
CA ILE A 902 0.20 5.27 1.07
C ILE A 902 -0.76 5.94 0.07
N THR A 903 -0.23 6.73 -0.87
CA THR A 903 -1.03 7.41 -1.91
C THR A 903 -0.34 7.36 -3.27
N SER A 904 -0.94 7.97 -4.30
CA SER A 904 -0.22 8.21 -5.55
C SER A 904 0.82 9.32 -5.38
N ASN A 905 2.01 9.18 -5.98
CA ASN A 905 3.07 10.19 -5.90
C ASN A 905 2.80 11.46 -6.75
N LYS A 906 1.70 11.52 -7.53
CA LYS A 906 1.44 12.60 -8.50
C LYS A 906 1.34 13.99 -7.88
N TRP A 907 0.77 14.12 -6.68
CA TRP A 907 0.67 15.42 -5.97
C TRP A 907 2.04 16.05 -5.71
N MET A 908 3.11 15.24 -5.65
CA MET A 908 4.47 15.75 -5.45
C MET A 908 4.91 16.62 -6.63
N ARG A 909 4.50 16.30 -7.87
CA ARG A 909 4.99 16.97 -9.08
C ARG A 909 3.92 17.76 -9.84
N ALA A 910 2.65 17.37 -9.73
CA ALA A 910 1.57 17.99 -10.49
C ALA A 910 1.19 19.38 -9.93
N ASN A 911 0.65 20.24 -10.81
CA ASN A 911 0.20 21.60 -10.45
C ASN A 911 -0.95 21.61 -9.45
N TYR A 912 -1.88 20.64 -9.51
CA TYR A 912 -2.95 20.56 -8.52
C TYR A 912 -2.42 20.30 -7.09
N GLY A 913 -1.21 19.72 -6.97
CA GLY A 913 -0.58 19.41 -5.70
C GLY A 913 0.08 20.60 -5.01
N VAL A 914 0.13 21.79 -5.62
CA VAL A 914 0.69 23.01 -5.00
C VAL A 914 0.01 23.31 -3.66
N ALA A 915 -1.32 23.20 -3.60
CA ALA A 915 -2.08 23.41 -2.37
C ALA A 915 -1.72 22.39 -1.29
N THR A 916 -1.58 21.11 -1.66
CA THR A 916 -1.18 20.03 -0.76
C THR A 916 0.26 20.20 -0.24
N ARG A 917 1.22 20.56 -1.12
CA ARG A 917 2.61 20.85 -0.71
C ARG A 917 2.68 22.05 0.23
N LYS A 918 1.94 23.12 -0.08
CA LYS A 918 1.83 24.29 0.79
C LYS A 918 1.28 23.92 2.16
N PHE A 919 0.20 23.15 2.20
CA PHE A 919 -0.40 22.66 3.44
C PHE A 919 0.61 21.88 4.29
N PHE A 920 1.40 21.00 3.68
CA PHE A 920 2.39 20.23 4.44
C PHE A 920 3.51 21.08 5.04
N LEU A 921 3.91 22.17 4.39
CA LEU A 921 4.97 23.06 4.87
C LEU A 921 4.48 24.06 5.92
N GLU A 922 3.18 24.41 5.90
CA GLU A 922 2.59 25.41 6.79
C GLU A 922 1.86 24.81 8.01
N GLU A 923 1.31 23.60 7.88
CA GLU A 923 0.36 23.04 8.86
C GLU A 923 0.78 21.63 9.37
N SER A 924 1.94 21.12 8.95
CA SER A 924 2.46 19.82 9.38
C SER A 924 3.99 19.75 9.31
N ASN A 925 4.55 18.62 9.74
CA ASN A 925 5.97 18.31 9.65
C ASN A 925 6.20 16.95 8.96
N PRO A 926 6.44 16.94 7.64
CA PRO A 926 6.78 15.74 6.89
C PRO A 926 8.09 15.13 7.38
N LEU A 927 8.00 13.93 7.96
CA LEU A 927 9.16 13.24 8.56
C LEU A 927 9.82 12.27 7.60
N LEU A 928 9.03 11.45 6.91
CA LEU A 928 9.51 10.42 6.00
C LEU A 928 8.65 10.39 4.73
N LEU A 929 9.30 10.54 3.57
CA LEU A 929 8.69 10.47 2.25
C LEU A 929 9.40 9.42 1.40
N ILE A 930 8.68 8.40 0.97
CA ILE A 930 9.21 7.30 0.16
C ILE A 930 8.51 7.32 -1.19
N ASP A 931 9.26 7.41 -2.29
CA ASP A 931 8.73 7.29 -3.66
C ASP A 931 9.06 5.89 -4.20
N PHE A 932 8.06 5.17 -4.70
CA PHE A 932 8.25 3.85 -5.28
C PHE A 932 8.85 3.87 -6.69
N GLY A 933 9.10 5.04 -7.29
CA GLY A 933 9.99 5.17 -8.44
C GLY A 933 9.64 4.30 -9.66
N GLY A 934 8.38 3.90 -9.81
CA GLY A 934 7.89 2.98 -10.85
C GLY A 934 7.83 1.49 -10.47
N TYR A 935 8.19 1.13 -9.23
CA TYR A 935 7.92 -0.20 -8.67
C TYR A 935 6.41 -0.40 -8.53
N GLN A 936 5.90 -1.46 -9.14
CA GLN A 936 4.47 -1.76 -9.11
C GLN A 936 4.10 -2.40 -7.75
N VAL A 937 3.70 -1.56 -6.80
CA VAL A 937 3.24 -2.02 -5.47
C VAL A 937 1.94 -2.83 -5.56
N PHE A 938 1.04 -2.43 -6.45
CA PHE A 938 -0.27 -3.06 -6.62
C PHE A 938 -0.33 -3.90 -7.90
N GLU A 939 -0.54 -5.22 -7.79
CA GLU A 939 -0.60 -6.12 -8.96
C GLU A 939 -1.68 -5.71 -9.98
N SER A 940 -2.81 -5.18 -9.51
CA SER A 940 -3.98 -4.86 -10.33
C SER A 940 -4.01 -3.43 -10.88
N ALA A 941 -3.09 -2.55 -10.45
CA ALA A 941 -3.12 -1.13 -10.81
C ALA A 941 -1.73 -0.60 -11.21
N THR A 942 -1.66 0.04 -12.37
CA THR A 942 -0.48 0.76 -12.86
C THR A 942 -0.48 2.20 -12.32
N VAL A 943 -0.27 2.34 -11.01
CA VAL A 943 -0.20 3.65 -10.34
C VAL A 943 1.14 3.77 -9.62
N ASP A 944 1.85 4.87 -9.88
CA ASP A 944 3.04 5.23 -9.12
C ASP A 944 2.62 5.73 -7.74
N THR A 945 3.20 5.13 -6.70
CA THR A 945 2.83 5.32 -5.31
C THR A 945 3.93 5.98 -4.49
N ASN A 946 3.54 6.58 -3.38
CA ASN A 946 4.44 7.04 -2.33
C ASN A 946 3.91 6.65 -0.95
N ILE A 947 4.80 6.61 0.03
CA ILE A 947 4.45 6.60 1.45
C ILE A 947 4.85 7.94 2.06
N LEU A 948 3.96 8.54 2.84
CA LEU A 948 4.25 9.74 3.63
C LEU A 948 3.90 9.48 5.10
N ILE A 949 4.88 9.68 5.98
CA ILE A 949 4.69 9.78 7.42
C ILE A 949 4.97 11.24 7.82
N SER A 950 4.00 11.88 8.47
CA SER A 950 4.08 13.28 8.88
C SER A 950 3.50 13.47 10.28
N GLN A 951 3.94 14.52 10.94
CA GLN A 951 3.55 14.90 12.30
C GLN A 951 2.72 16.18 12.29
N LYS A 952 1.76 16.30 13.21
CA LYS A 952 1.05 17.56 13.48
C LYS A 952 1.91 18.49 14.33
N ALA A 953 2.91 19.08 13.71
CA ALA A 953 3.85 20.02 14.28
C ALA A 953 4.35 20.98 13.19
N ASP A 954 5.08 22.04 13.57
CA ASP A 954 5.69 22.95 12.61
C ASP A 954 6.77 22.25 11.78
N TYR A 955 6.87 22.58 10.49
CA TYR A 955 7.85 21.98 9.61
C TYR A 955 9.28 22.27 10.06
N SER A 956 10.08 21.20 10.22
CA SER A 956 11.47 21.29 10.68
C SER A 956 12.45 21.86 9.64
N GLY A 957 12.03 22.01 8.38
CA GLY A 957 12.88 22.45 7.27
C GLY A 957 13.58 21.33 6.49
N SER A 958 13.51 20.09 7.01
CA SER A 958 14.12 18.89 6.43
C SER A 958 13.17 17.70 6.49
N THR A 959 13.33 16.73 5.58
CA THR A 959 12.52 15.52 5.54
C THR A 959 13.38 14.32 5.14
N GLN A 960 13.19 13.17 5.79
CA GLN A 960 13.83 11.93 5.37
C GLN A 960 13.20 11.44 4.07
N THR A 961 14.01 11.07 3.09
CA THR A 961 13.56 10.65 1.77
C THR A 961 14.19 9.34 1.33
N CYS A 962 13.42 8.51 0.64
CA CYS A 962 13.92 7.27 0.05
C CYS A 962 13.28 7.03 -1.33
N LEU A 963 14.09 6.69 -2.32
CA LEU A 963 13.62 6.29 -3.65
C LEU A 963 13.79 4.78 -3.80
N ILE A 964 12.68 4.06 -3.84
CA ILE A 964 12.66 2.62 -4.07
C ILE A 964 12.71 2.41 -5.59
N GLY A 965 13.92 2.28 -6.15
CA GLY A 965 14.13 2.02 -7.58
C GLY A 965 14.09 0.52 -7.95
N LYS A 966 14.69 0.16 -9.10
CA LYS A 966 14.80 -1.22 -9.61
C LYS A 966 15.63 -2.18 -8.73
N GLY A 967 16.24 -1.69 -7.65
CA GLY A 967 17.07 -2.49 -6.75
C GLY A 967 16.29 -3.27 -5.70
N LEU A 968 14.98 -3.04 -5.55
CA LEU A 968 14.16 -3.82 -4.62
C LEU A 968 13.70 -5.13 -5.28
N ASP A 969 14.29 -6.25 -4.88
CA ASP A 969 13.91 -7.58 -5.38
C ASP A 969 12.49 -7.98 -4.96
N SER A 970 12.10 -7.66 -3.71
CA SER A 970 10.79 -8.00 -3.14
C SER A 970 10.34 -6.99 -2.09
N LEU A 971 9.02 -6.78 -1.96
CA LEU A 971 8.42 -5.93 -0.93
C LEU A 971 8.77 -6.38 0.50
N GLU A 972 9.05 -7.66 0.72
CA GLU A 972 9.44 -8.18 2.04
C GLU A 972 10.76 -7.58 2.56
N LYS A 973 11.69 -7.23 1.66
CA LYS A 973 12.97 -6.60 2.00
C LYS A 973 12.89 -5.08 2.09
N MET A 974 11.69 -4.49 1.91
CA MET A 974 11.49 -3.05 1.86
C MET A 974 12.00 -2.34 3.11
N SER A 975 11.66 -2.86 4.30
CA SER A 975 12.06 -2.23 5.57
C SER A 975 13.57 -2.12 5.70
N ASP A 976 14.29 -3.19 5.36
CA ASP A 976 15.75 -3.21 5.41
C ASP A 976 16.35 -2.31 4.33
N PHE A 977 15.80 -2.33 3.11
CA PHE A 977 16.25 -1.44 2.04
C PHE A 977 16.11 0.03 2.45
N ILE A 978 14.95 0.44 2.97
CA ILE A 978 14.68 1.81 3.40
C ILE A 978 15.69 2.24 4.47
N ARG A 979 15.96 1.41 5.47
CA ARG A 979 16.93 1.74 6.54
C ARG A 979 18.33 2.07 6.00
N HIS A 980 18.76 1.43 4.91
CA HIS A 980 20.06 1.68 4.30
C HIS A 980 20.03 2.79 3.23
N ALA A 981 18.88 3.06 2.64
CA ALA A 981 18.71 3.99 1.51
C ALA A 981 18.13 5.36 1.90
N ILE A 982 17.69 5.56 3.16
CA ILE A 982 17.21 6.85 3.65
C ILE A 982 18.30 7.91 3.50
N THR A 983 17.89 9.04 2.95
CA THR A 983 18.66 10.29 2.88
C THR A 983 17.86 11.40 3.58
N VAL A 984 18.49 12.52 3.89
CA VAL A 984 17.80 13.72 4.38
C VAL A 984 17.84 14.78 3.29
N GLN A 985 16.68 15.33 2.96
CA GLN A 985 16.56 16.37 1.96
C GLN A 985 15.94 17.63 2.55
N ASP A 986 16.62 18.76 2.29
CA ASP A 986 16.20 20.09 2.70
C ASP A 986 15.60 20.88 1.53
N GLY A 987 14.86 21.95 1.85
CA GLY A 987 14.46 22.96 0.87
C GLY A 987 13.28 22.55 -0.02
N PHE A 988 12.37 21.70 0.50
CA PHE A 988 11.08 21.50 -0.15
C PHE A 988 10.30 22.82 -0.27
N ASN A 989 9.61 23.01 -1.39
CA ASN A 989 8.90 24.24 -1.75
C ASN A 989 7.45 23.89 -2.15
N SER A 990 6.51 24.81 -1.90
CA SER A 990 5.11 24.68 -2.32
C SER A 990 4.92 24.80 -3.84
N GLU A 991 5.61 25.72 -4.50
CA GLU A 991 5.44 26.02 -5.92
C GLU A 991 6.11 24.95 -6.80
N ARG A 992 7.34 24.55 -6.47
CA ARG A 992 8.09 23.54 -7.23
C ARG A 992 7.65 22.13 -6.85
N GLY A 993 7.82 21.19 -7.78
CA GLY A 993 7.56 19.78 -7.51
C GLY A 993 8.55 19.21 -6.48
N TRP A 994 8.06 18.37 -5.57
CA TRP A 994 8.90 17.58 -4.67
C TRP A 994 9.48 16.40 -5.44
N VAL A 995 10.80 16.37 -5.53
CA VAL A 995 11.56 15.31 -6.18
C VAL A 995 12.52 14.77 -5.16
N ILE A 996 12.53 13.45 -4.99
CA ILE A 996 13.51 12.77 -4.13
C ILE A 996 14.79 12.63 -4.92
N LEU A 997 15.88 13.19 -4.38
CA LEU A 997 17.20 13.17 -4.97
C LEU A 997 18.15 12.39 -4.07
N THR A 998 19.10 11.68 -4.66
CA THR A 998 20.26 11.19 -3.91
C THR A 998 21.10 12.36 -3.40
N GLU A 999 21.96 12.12 -2.40
CA GLU A 999 22.80 13.17 -1.81
C GLU A 999 23.64 13.91 -2.87
N ILE A 1000 24.16 13.18 -3.85
CA ILE A 1000 24.98 13.75 -4.92
C ILE A 1000 24.13 14.56 -5.92
N GLU A 1001 22.93 14.09 -6.27
CA GLU A 1001 22.02 14.82 -7.14
C GLU A 1001 21.51 16.12 -6.48
N ALA A 1002 21.20 16.07 -5.18
CA ALA A 1002 20.82 17.24 -4.39
C ALA A 1002 21.96 18.26 -4.29
N ARG A 1003 23.22 17.80 -4.18
CA ARG A 1003 24.41 18.67 -4.18
C ARG A 1003 24.60 19.34 -5.53
N ILE A 1004 24.45 18.61 -6.64
CA ILE A 1004 24.50 19.15 -8.00
C ILE A 1004 23.41 20.21 -8.19
N LYS A 1005 22.17 19.90 -7.82
CA LYS A 1005 21.03 20.81 -7.93
C LYS A 1005 21.28 22.13 -7.18
N ARG A 1006 21.79 22.05 -5.94
CA ARG A 1006 22.15 23.24 -5.15
C ARG A 1006 23.20 24.12 -5.84
N LYS A 1007 24.24 23.52 -6.42
CA LYS A 1007 25.27 24.27 -7.17
C LYS A 1007 24.70 24.95 -8.40
N ILE A 1008 23.78 24.29 -9.12
CA ILE A 1008 23.09 24.88 -10.27
C ILE A 1008 22.25 26.09 -9.83
N GLU A 1009 21.42 25.92 -8.79
CA GLU A 1009 20.52 26.96 -8.31
C GLU A 1009 21.23 28.13 -7.62
N ALA A 1010 22.40 27.91 -7.02
CA ALA A 1010 23.20 28.96 -6.38
C ALA A 1010 23.97 29.85 -7.37
N ASN A 1011 24.37 29.30 -8.52
CA ASN A 1011 25.29 29.98 -9.46
C ASN A 1011 24.59 30.60 -10.67
N GLY A 1012 23.27 30.49 -10.81
CA GLY A 1012 22.54 30.95 -12.00
C GLY A 1012 21.25 31.71 -11.72
N ILE A 1013 20.78 32.45 -12.72
CA ILE A 1013 19.47 33.12 -12.75
C ILE A 1013 18.52 32.26 -13.60
N PRO A 1014 17.36 31.82 -13.09
CA PRO A 1014 16.39 31.04 -13.87
C PRO A 1014 16.05 31.72 -15.19
N LEU A 1015 15.99 30.94 -16.28
CA LEU A 1015 15.76 31.45 -17.63
C LEU A 1015 14.48 32.33 -17.76
N LYS A 1016 13.43 32.06 -16.98
CA LYS A 1016 12.21 32.89 -16.92
C LYS A 1016 12.43 34.33 -16.41
N ASP A 1017 13.51 34.55 -15.64
CA ASP A 1017 13.87 35.84 -15.05
C ASP A 1017 14.88 36.61 -15.93
N TRP A 1018 15.25 36.05 -17.09
CA TRP A 1018 15.98 36.75 -18.15
C TRP A 1018 15.02 37.60 -18.98
N ASP A 1019 15.55 38.63 -19.66
CA ASP A 1019 14.77 39.49 -20.56
C ASP A 1019 14.39 38.76 -21.88
N ILE A 1020 13.57 37.73 -21.76
CA ILE A 1020 13.08 36.90 -22.85
C ILE A 1020 11.63 36.47 -22.58
N ASN A 1021 10.88 36.23 -23.65
CA ASN A 1021 9.54 35.68 -23.57
C ASN A 1021 9.47 34.38 -24.37
N ILE A 1022 9.04 33.29 -23.71
CA ILE A 1022 8.91 31.98 -24.36
C ILE A 1022 7.52 31.84 -24.96
N TYR A 1023 7.48 31.58 -26.26
CA TYR A 1023 6.28 31.45 -27.05
C TYR A 1023 6.10 30.04 -27.59
N ARG A 1024 4.85 29.67 -27.88
CA ARG A 1024 4.54 28.46 -28.64
C ARG A 1024 4.73 28.72 -30.14
N GLY A 1025 5.16 27.72 -30.89
CA GLY A 1025 5.07 27.72 -32.35
C GLY A 1025 3.64 27.95 -32.88
N ILE A 1026 3.54 28.20 -34.18
CA ILE A 1026 2.28 28.44 -34.88
C ILE A 1026 1.44 27.17 -34.92
N LEU A 1027 0.14 27.30 -34.62
CA LEU A 1027 -0.82 26.21 -34.70
C LEU A 1027 -1.71 26.40 -35.91
N THR A 1028 -1.70 25.41 -36.79
CA THR A 1028 -2.48 25.39 -38.03
C THR A 1028 -3.86 24.76 -37.83
N GLY A 1029 -4.02 23.88 -36.84
CA GLY A 1029 -5.23 23.06 -36.63
C GLY A 1029 -5.44 21.96 -37.68
N TYR A 1030 -4.78 22.04 -38.84
CA TYR A 1030 -4.72 21.01 -39.88
C TYR A 1030 -3.48 21.26 -40.76
N ASN A 1031 -2.39 20.53 -40.53
CA ASN A 1031 -1.09 20.86 -41.14
C ASN A 1031 -1.10 20.69 -42.66
N GLU A 1032 -1.83 19.70 -43.17
CA GLU A 1032 -1.87 19.31 -44.59
C GLU A 1032 -2.39 20.42 -45.50
N ALA A 1033 -3.24 21.33 -45.00
CA ALA A 1033 -3.76 22.45 -45.78
C ALA A 1033 -2.87 23.70 -45.74
N PHE A 1034 -2.09 23.90 -44.68
CA PHE A 1034 -1.36 25.15 -44.47
C PHE A 1034 0.16 25.00 -44.63
N ILE A 1035 0.70 23.78 -44.58
CA ILE A 1035 2.12 23.50 -44.76
C ILE A 1035 2.33 22.82 -46.10
N ILE A 1036 3.00 23.52 -47.00
CA ILE A 1036 3.18 23.13 -48.41
C ILE A 1036 4.66 22.90 -48.73
N ASP A 1037 4.91 22.14 -49.80
CA ASP A 1037 6.24 21.97 -50.36
C ASP A 1037 6.60 23.05 -51.39
N GLU A 1038 7.85 23.03 -51.85
CA GLU A 1038 8.38 23.96 -52.85
C GLU A 1038 7.64 23.88 -54.19
N GLU A 1039 7.13 22.71 -54.59
CA GLU A 1039 6.42 22.51 -55.85
C GLU A 1039 5.05 23.18 -55.80
N THR A 1040 4.28 22.93 -54.74
CA THR A 1040 2.98 23.56 -54.49
C THR A 1040 3.11 25.08 -54.37
N LYS A 1041 4.17 25.57 -53.70
CA LYS A 1041 4.46 27.01 -53.65
C LYS A 1041 4.65 27.61 -55.05
N LYS A 1042 5.43 26.93 -55.91
CA LYS A 1042 5.66 27.39 -57.28
C LYS A 1042 4.39 27.36 -58.13
N ASP A 1043 3.56 26.34 -57.98
CA ASP A 1043 2.25 26.24 -58.64
C ASP A 1043 1.31 27.37 -58.20
N LEU A 1044 1.22 27.65 -56.89
CA LEU A 1044 0.46 28.78 -56.36
C LEU A 1044 0.98 30.12 -56.88
N GLN A 1045 2.29 30.32 -56.95
CA GLN A 1045 2.89 31.54 -57.49
C GLN A 1045 2.59 31.71 -58.99
N ALA A 1046 2.65 30.62 -59.77
CA ALA A 1046 2.32 30.64 -61.19
C ALA A 1046 0.84 30.97 -61.43
N LYS A 1047 -0.06 30.39 -60.63
CA LYS A 1047 -1.51 30.65 -60.69
C LYS A 1047 -1.91 32.04 -60.18
N SER A 1048 -1.09 32.65 -59.34
CA SER A 1048 -1.34 33.98 -58.75
C SER A 1048 -0.89 35.15 -59.64
N GLY A 1049 -0.23 34.89 -60.76
CA GLY A 1049 0.21 35.93 -61.70
C GLY A 1049 1.19 36.93 -61.06
N SER A 1050 0.82 38.21 -60.99
CA SER A 1050 1.64 39.30 -60.45
C SER A 1050 1.51 39.53 -58.94
N ALA A 1051 0.68 38.76 -58.23
CA ALA A 1051 0.54 38.90 -56.78
C ALA A 1051 1.78 38.33 -56.07
N ASP A 1052 2.39 39.13 -55.20
CA ASP A 1052 3.52 38.70 -54.40
C ASP A 1052 3.03 37.83 -53.22
N LEU A 1053 3.27 36.53 -53.30
CA LEU A 1053 2.90 35.59 -52.23
C LEU A 1053 3.93 35.56 -51.09
N SER A 1054 5.05 36.30 -51.20
CA SER A 1054 6.10 36.31 -50.17
C SER A 1054 5.63 36.86 -48.82
N GLU A 1055 4.59 37.68 -48.82
CA GLU A 1055 3.98 38.21 -47.59
C GLU A 1055 3.28 37.13 -46.76
N ILE A 1056 2.65 36.15 -47.43
CA ILE A 1056 1.79 35.14 -46.81
C ILE A 1056 2.40 33.73 -46.82
N ILE A 1057 3.37 33.44 -47.69
CA ILE A 1057 4.06 32.14 -47.74
C ILE A 1057 5.44 32.28 -47.10
N ARG A 1058 5.59 31.79 -45.87
CA ARG A 1058 6.82 31.91 -45.08
C ARG A 1058 7.49 30.55 -44.86
N PRO A 1059 8.83 30.46 -44.82
CA PRO A 1059 9.49 29.18 -44.55
C PRO A 1059 9.11 28.69 -43.14
N ILE A 1060 8.86 27.38 -42.98
CA ILE A 1060 8.49 26.80 -41.69
C ILE A 1060 9.39 25.62 -41.32
N LEU A 1061 9.72 25.54 -40.03
CA LEU A 1061 10.48 24.46 -39.44
C LEU A 1061 9.56 23.59 -38.56
N LEU A 1062 9.56 22.28 -38.81
CA LEU A 1062 8.85 21.31 -37.99
C LEU A 1062 9.69 20.90 -36.77
N GLY A 1063 9.06 20.46 -35.68
CA GLY A 1063 9.78 20.08 -34.46
C GLY A 1063 10.83 18.98 -34.67
N ARG A 1064 10.56 18.01 -35.54
CA ARG A 1064 11.51 16.93 -35.89
C ARG A 1064 12.77 17.40 -36.62
N ASN A 1065 12.74 18.61 -37.16
CA ASN A 1065 13.81 19.22 -37.94
C ASN A 1065 14.75 20.10 -37.11
N ILE A 1066 14.36 20.40 -35.87
CA ILE A 1066 15.21 21.03 -34.88
C ILE A 1066 16.12 19.95 -34.30
N LYS A 1067 17.45 20.17 -34.34
CA LYS A 1067 18.46 19.26 -33.82
C LYS A 1067 19.32 19.98 -32.77
N ARG A 1068 20.20 19.25 -32.11
CA ARG A 1068 21.17 19.85 -31.17
C ARG A 1068 22.08 20.81 -31.92
N PHE A 1069 22.14 22.06 -31.45
CA PHE A 1069 22.93 23.17 -31.98
C PHE A 1069 22.59 23.66 -33.40
N SER A 1070 21.91 22.85 -34.22
CA SER A 1070 21.57 23.20 -35.60
C SER A 1070 20.18 22.73 -36.00
N TYR A 1071 19.71 23.18 -37.16
CA TYR A 1071 18.44 22.76 -37.74
C TYR A 1071 18.63 22.34 -39.19
N LYS A 1072 17.70 21.53 -39.69
CA LYS A 1072 17.62 21.15 -41.12
C LYS A 1072 16.26 21.57 -41.67
N TRP A 1073 16.25 22.63 -42.47
CA TRP A 1073 15.04 23.02 -43.20
C TRP A 1073 14.81 22.08 -44.39
N ASP A 1074 13.59 21.55 -44.50
CA ASP A 1074 13.20 20.55 -45.52
C ASP A 1074 12.57 21.18 -46.78
N GLY A 1075 12.69 22.51 -46.96
CA GLY A 1075 12.05 23.21 -48.09
C GLY A 1075 10.54 23.34 -47.94
N LEU A 1076 10.04 23.34 -46.69
CA LEU A 1076 8.62 23.49 -46.37
C LEU A 1076 8.25 24.94 -46.08
N TRP A 1077 7.04 25.30 -46.47
CA TRP A 1077 6.49 26.64 -46.36
C TRP A 1077 5.13 26.63 -45.68
N LEU A 1078 4.83 27.67 -44.91
CA LEU A 1078 3.55 27.91 -44.27
C LEU A 1078 2.79 28.96 -45.07
N ILE A 1079 1.55 28.66 -45.44
CA ILE A 1079 0.55 29.64 -45.85
C ILE A 1079 0.02 30.32 -44.57
N ASN A 1080 0.68 31.41 -44.18
CA ASN A 1080 0.40 32.17 -42.97
C ASN A 1080 -0.76 33.15 -43.17
N THR A 1081 -1.98 32.63 -43.25
CA THR A 1081 -3.22 33.42 -43.38
C THR A 1081 -3.62 34.05 -42.03
N HIS A 1082 -2.75 34.88 -41.44
CA HIS A 1082 -2.94 35.38 -40.08
C HIS A 1082 -4.22 36.21 -39.89
N ASN A 1083 -4.82 36.10 -38.71
CA ASN A 1083 -6.00 36.88 -38.33
C ASN A 1083 -5.71 38.35 -37.94
N GLY A 1084 -4.47 38.80 -38.13
CA GLY A 1084 -4.00 40.11 -37.70
C GLY A 1084 -3.66 40.15 -36.21
N ILE A 1085 -3.16 41.30 -35.75
CA ILE A 1085 -2.85 41.61 -34.35
C ILE A 1085 -3.73 42.81 -33.97
N LYS A 1086 -4.53 42.66 -32.92
CA LYS A 1086 -5.51 43.69 -32.52
C LYS A 1086 -4.82 45.03 -32.29
N GLY A 1087 -5.12 46.01 -33.15
CA GLY A 1087 -4.55 47.38 -33.09
C GLY A 1087 -3.20 47.58 -33.77
N ALA A 1088 -2.56 46.53 -34.30
CA ALA A 1088 -1.24 46.61 -34.94
C ALA A 1088 -1.19 46.06 -36.37
N MET A 1089 -2.00 45.05 -36.70
CA MET A 1089 -1.98 44.40 -38.02
C MET A 1089 -3.38 43.93 -38.40
N GLN A 1090 -3.84 44.23 -39.61
CA GLN A 1090 -5.15 43.79 -40.10
C GLN A 1090 -5.13 42.31 -40.51
N ARG A 1091 -6.31 41.69 -40.53
CA ARG A 1091 -6.51 40.32 -41.03
C ARG A 1091 -6.19 40.27 -42.53
N ILE A 1092 -5.55 39.19 -42.98
CA ILE A 1092 -5.38 38.94 -44.40
C ILE A 1092 -6.72 38.48 -44.99
N ASP A 1093 -7.21 39.22 -45.99
CA ASP A 1093 -8.36 38.84 -46.79
C ASP A 1093 -7.91 37.92 -47.95
N ILE A 1094 -7.96 36.61 -47.70
CA ILE A 1094 -7.53 35.60 -48.67
C ILE A 1094 -8.47 35.51 -49.87
N GLU A 1095 -9.77 35.72 -49.68
CA GLU A 1095 -10.77 35.60 -50.75
C GLU A 1095 -10.59 36.67 -51.81
N ASN A 1096 -10.39 37.92 -51.39
CA ASN A 1096 -10.27 39.05 -52.31
C ASN A 1096 -8.83 39.30 -52.79
N ASN A 1097 -7.83 39.13 -51.93
CA ASN A 1097 -6.45 39.51 -52.26
C ASN A 1097 -5.63 38.34 -52.82
N TYR A 1098 -6.01 37.08 -52.53
CA TYR A 1098 -5.25 35.88 -52.92
C TYR A 1098 -6.13 34.74 -53.46
N PRO A 1099 -6.84 34.92 -54.60
CA PRO A 1099 -7.81 33.94 -55.11
C PRO A 1099 -7.24 32.54 -55.36
N ALA A 1100 -6.00 32.44 -55.87
CA ALA A 1100 -5.37 31.13 -56.10
C ALA A 1100 -5.10 30.36 -54.79
N VAL A 1101 -4.77 31.06 -53.71
CA VAL A 1101 -4.60 30.47 -52.37
C VAL A 1101 -5.95 30.12 -51.76
N TYR A 1102 -6.98 30.95 -51.97
CA TYR A 1102 -8.35 30.66 -51.58
C TYR A 1102 -8.86 29.36 -52.22
N ASP A 1103 -8.71 29.22 -53.54
CA ASP A 1103 -9.12 28.01 -54.28
C ASP A 1103 -8.35 26.77 -53.85
N TYR A 1104 -7.08 26.91 -53.50
CA TYR A 1104 -6.29 25.82 -52.92
C TYR A 1104 -6.82 25.39 -51.55
N LEU A 1105 -7.01 26.32 -50.62
CA LEU A 1105 -7.52 26.00 -49.27
C LEU A 1105 -8.95 25.42 -49.34
N LYS A 1106 -9.75 25.86 -50.31
CA LYS A 1106 -11.12 25.35 -50.54
C LYS A 1106 -11.17 23.85 -50.84
N GLN A 1107 -10.09 23.26 -51.36
CA GLN A 1107 -9.99 21.80 -51.56
C GLN A 1107 -9.99 21.03 -50.23
N PHE A 1108 -9.62 21.68 -49.13
CA PHE A 1108 -9.59 21.13 -47.78
C PHE A 1108 -10.74 21.65 -46.90
N LEU A 1109 -11.74 22.32 -47.48
CA LEU A 1109 -12.84 22.98 -46.77
C LEU A 1109 -13.51 22.07 -45.72
N PRO A 1110 -13.90 20.81 -46.03
CA PRO A 1110 -14.57 19.95 -45.06
C PRO A 1110 -13.75 19.68 -43.79
N GLN A 1111 -12.42 19.70 -43.88
CA GLN A 1111 -11.52 19.45 -42.76
C GLN A 1111 -11.19 20.73 -42.00
N ILE A 1112 -10.93 21.83 -42.70
CA ILE A 1112 -10.48 23.08 -42.08
C ILE A 1112 -11.61 23.87 -41.41
N GLU A 1113 -12.87 23.69 -41.82
CA GLU A 1113 -14.05 24.29 -41.19
C GLU A 1113 -14.35 23.69 -39.80
N LEU A 1114 -13.97 22.42 -39.58
CA LEU A 1114 -14.12 21.72 -38.29
C LEU A 1114 -13.06 22.10 -37.25
N ARG A 1115 -12.08 22.96 -37.61
CA ARG A 1115 -11.01 23.37 -36.70
C ARG A 1115 -11.58 24.24 -35.57
N CYS A 1116 -11.32 23.84 -34.32
CA CYS A 1116 -11.62 24.66 -33.15
C CYS A 1116 -10.70 25.91 -33.05
N ASP A 1117 -9.55 25.90 -33.71
CA ASP A 1117 -8.50 26.94 -33.68
C ASP A 1117 -8.45 27.79 -34.99
N GLN A 1118 -9.61 28.28 -35.48
CA GLN A 1118 -9.66 29.16 -36.66
C GLN A 1118 -9.64 30.66 -36.29
N GLY A 1119 -9.32 31.51 -37.27
CA GLY A 1119 -9.46 32.97 -37.16
C GLY A 1119 -10.91 33.43 -37.41
N ASP A 1120 -11.08 34.69 -37.82
CA ASP A 1120 -12.41 35.28 -38.12
C ASP A 1120 -13.07 34.67 -39.37
N HIS A 1121 -12.31 33.90 -40.15
CA HIS A 1121 -12.77 33.17 -41.33
C HIS A 1121 -12.05 31.82 -41.40
N TRP A 1122 -12.67 30.81 -42.02
CA TRP A 1122 -12.14 29.44 -42.06
C TRP A 1122 -10.80 29.31 -42.81
N THR A 1123 -10.50 30.25 -43.71
CA THR A 1123 -9.20 30.36 -44.39
C THR A 1123 -8.11 30.90 -43.47
N ASN A 1124 -8.45 31.57 -42.37
CA ASN A 1124 -7.49 32.22 -41.48
C ASN A 1124 -7.01 31.27 -40.36
N LEU A 1125 -5.73 31.43 -40.01
CA LEU A 1125 -5.16 30.87 -38.79
C LEU A 1125 -5.63 31.69 -37.58
N ARG A 1126 -5.65 31.09 -36.38
CA ARG A 1126 -5.95 31.79 -35.13
C ARG A 1126 -5.06 33.02 -34.92
N ASN A 1127 -5.54 33.97 -34.13
CA ASN A 1127 -4.77 35.16 -33.74
C ASN A 1127 -3.47 34.77 -32.98
N CYS A 1128 -2.36 35.42 -33.34
CA CYS A 1128 -1.03 35.25 -32.75
C CYS A 1128 -0.42 36.63 -32.45
N ALA A 1129 -0.36 37.01 -31.18
CA ALA A 1129 0.08 38.35 -30.76
C ALA A 1129 1.59 38.61 -30.97
N TYR A 1130 2.40 37.56 -31.07
CA TYR A 1130 3.86 37.59 -31.19
C TYR A 1130 4.34 37.19 -32.59
N LEU A 1131 3.51 37.45 -33.62
CA LEU A 1131 3.83 37.03 -35.00
C LEU A 1131 5.14 37.65 -35.51
N GLU A 1132 5.47 38.87 -35.08
CA GLU A 1132 6.70 39.57 -35.45
C GLU A 1132 7.95 38.94 -34.84
N ASP A 1133 7.85 38.26 -33.68
CA ASP A 1133 8.98 37.59 -33.03
C ASP A 1133 9.51 36.40 -33.84
N PHE A 1134 8.71 35.83 -34.74
CA PHE A 1134 9.19 34.83 -35.70
C PHE A 1134 10.17 35.40 -36.73
N ASN A 1135 10.25 36.73 -36.90
CA ASN A 1135 11.20 37.35 -37.82
C ASN A 1135 12.54 37.67 -37.15
N LYS A 1136 12.61 37.64 -35.81
CA LYS A 1136 13.84 37.89 -35.05
C LYS A 1136 14.71 36.61 -34.99
N PRO A 1137 16.03 36.74 -34.80
CA PRO A 1137 16.86 35.62 -34.37
C PRO A 1137 16.27 34.98 -33.10
N LYS A 1138 16.28 33.65 -33.04
CA LYS A 1138 15.54 32.91 -32.01
C LYS A 1138 16.17 31.56 -31.69
N ILE A 1139 15.94 31.09 -30.48
CA ILE A 1139 16.22 29.72 -30.07
C ILE A 1139 14.91 28.95 -30.05
N ALA A 1140 14.87 27.80 -30.72
CA ALA A 1140 13.72 26.90 -30.75
C ALA A 1140 14.13 25.47 -30.39
N TRP A 1141 13.17 24.66 -29.91
CA TRP A 1141 13.43 23.26 -29.55
C TRP A 1141 12.25 22.33 -29.82
N GLY A 1142 12.56 21.04 -29.96
CA GLY A 1142 11.56 19.99 -30.06
C GLY A 1142 10.92 19.69 -28.70
N ASN A 1143 9.58 19.68 -28.62
CA ASN A 1143 8.86 19.42 -27.37
C ASN A 1143 9.06 17.99 -26.83
N LEU A 1144 9.31 16.99 -27.68
CA LEU A 1144 9.47 15.59 -27.28
C LEU A 1144 10.79 15.03 -27.82
N ALA A 1145 11.74 14.71 -26.95
CA ALA A 1145 13.07 14.24 -27.34
C ALA A 1145 13.75 13.36 -26.27
N LEU A 1146 14.70 12.51 -26.66
CA LEU A 1146 15.52 11.69 -25.73
C LEU A 1146 16.53 12.54 -24.95
N LYS A 1147 17.05 13.59 -25.58
CA LYS A 1147 17.94 14.61 -25.02
C LYS A 1147 17.48 15.98 -25.51
N GLY A 1148 17.73 17.04 -24.77
CA GLY A 1148 17.42 18.41 -25.19
C GLY A 1148 17.98 18.71 -26.58
N GLN A 1149 17.14 19.25 -27.47
CA GLN A 1149 17.50 19.59 -28.85
C GLN A 1149 17.14 21.06 -29.10
N PHE A 1150 18.05 21.95 -28.76
CA PHE A 1150 17.88 23.40 -28.95
C PHE A 1150 18.73 23.84 -30.14
N ALA A 1151 18.15 24.68 -31.02
CA ALA A 1151 18.84 25.26 -32.17
C ALA A 1151 18.65 26.77 -32.22
N PHE A 1152 19.70 27.47 -32.65
CA PHE A 1152 19.63 28.89 -32.99
C PHE A 1152 19.25 29.05 -34.46
N ILE A 1153 18.25 29.88 -34.71
CA ILE A 1153 17.65 30.13 -36.02
C ILE A 1153 17.80 31.62 -36.30
N GLU A 1154 18.73 31.93 -37.19
CA GLU A 1154 19.03 33.31 -37.63
C GLU A 1154 18.00 33.79 -38.66
N GLU A 1155 17.55 32.88 -39.50
CA GLU A 1155 16.60 33.17 -40.58
C GLU A 1155 15.18 33.45 -40.05
N PRO A 1156 14.39 34.28 -40.76
CA PRO A 1156 13.00 34.58 -40.42
C PRO A 1156 12.05 33.41 -40.74
N MET A 1157 12.27 32.26 -40.11
CA MET A 1157 11.47 31.04 -40.26
C MET A 1157 10.39 30.92 -39.18
N MET A 1158 9.21 30.47 -39.60
CA MET A 1158 8.12 30.08 -38.71
C MET A 1158 8.46 28.75 -38.00
N ILE A 1159 7.92 28.54 -36.80
CA ILE A 1159 8.10 27.31 -36.01
C ILE A 1159 6.76 26.63 -35.81
N ASN A 1160 6.64 25.34 -36.13
CA ASN A 1160 5.38 24.60 -35.96
C ASN A 1160 5.16 24.12 -34.51
N ALA A 1161 3.95 24.32 -33.98
CA ALA A 1161 3.53 23.75 -32.70
C ALA A 1161 3.54 22.20 -32.74
N PRO A 1162 3.91 21.50 -31.65
CA PRO A 1162 4.07 21.98 -30.27
C PRO A 1162 5.46 22.55 -29.92
N SER A 1163 6.36 22.74 -30.88
CA SER A 1163 7.71 23.24 -30.63
C SER A 1163 7.69 24.69 -30.11
N PRO A 1164 8.32 24.99 -28.96
CA PRO A 1164 8.40 26.35 -28.45
C PRO A 1164 9.65 27.10 -28.97
N PHE A 1165 9.65 28.42 -28.82
CA PHE A 1165 10.80 29.27 -29.14
C PHE A 1165 10.80 30.56 -28.29
N PHE A 1166 11.93 31.25 -28.23
CA PHE A 1166 12.00 32.64 -27.77
C PHE A 1166 12.97 33.43 -28.65
N ALA A 1167 12.66 34.70 -28.89
CA ALA A 1167 13.52 35.60 -29.65
C ALA A 1167 14.71 36.04 -28.80
N THR A 1168 15.92 35.87 -29.33
CA THR A 1168 17.18 36.28 -28.69
C THR A 1168 18.31 36.24 -29.72
N ASP A 1169 19.32 37.09 -29.56
CA ASP A 1169 20.61 37.02 -30.24
C ASP A 1169 21.71 36.36 -29.36
N ASN A 1170 21.37 35.99 -28.13
CA ASN A 1170 22.32 35.47 -27.15
C ASN A 1170 22.60 33.97 -27.35
N ILE A 1171 23.61 33.67 -28.17
CA ILE A 1171 24.06 32.29 -28.47
C ILE A 1171 24.64 31.58 -27.23
N TYR A 1172 25.10 32.30 -26.20
CA TYR A 1172 25.60 31.70 -24.96
C TYR A 1172 24.51 30.86 -24.25
N ILE A 1173 23.25 31.31 -24.29
CA ILE A 1173 22.12 30.54 -23.75
C ILE A 1173 21.97 29.20 -24.47
N LEU A 1174 22.18 29.16 -25.80
CA LEU A 1174 22.12 27.91 -26.58
C LEU A 1174 23.16 26.89 -26.13
N ALA A 1175 24.37 27.37 -25.79
CA ALA A 1175 25.48 26.54 -25.34
C ALA A 1175 25.10 25.78 -24.06
N LEU A 1176 24.51 26.49 -23.09
CA LEU A 1176 24.11 25.94 -21.81
C LEU A 1176 22.89 25.04 -21.92
N LEU A 1177 21.85 25.43 -22.67
CA LEU A 1177 20.62 24.63 -22.82
C LEU A 1177 20.86 23.25 -23.46
N ASN A 1178 21.86 23.13 -24.33
CA ASN A 1178 22.24 21.85 -24.90
C ASN A 1178 23.22 21.05 -24.01
N SER A 1179 23.73 21.59 -22.91
CA SER A 1179 24.66 20.86 -22.04
C SER A 1179 24.03 19.62 -21.40
N SER A 1180 24.85 18.62 -21.04
CA SER A 1180 24.40 17.47 -20.26
C SER A 1180 23.90 17.87 -18.87
N LEU A 1181 24.44 18.95 -18.30
CA LEU A 1181 23.98 19.51 -17.04
C LEU A 1181 22.55 20.05 -17.11
N ALA A 1182 22.24 20.80 -18.17
CA ALA A 1182 20.88 21.31 -18.41
C ALA A 1182 19.89 20.16 -18.68
N ASP A 1183 20.29 19.18 -19.50
CA ASP A 1183 19.50 17.97 -19.76
C ASP A 1183 19.18 17.23 -18.45
N PHE A 1184 20.19 17.05 -17.58
CA PHE A 1184 20.04 16.44 -16.26
C PHE A 1184 19.09 17.24 -15.35
N TYR A 1185 19.29 18.55 -15.21
CA TYR A 1185 18.44 19.40 -14.36
C TYR A 1185 16.98 19.43 -14.83
N ILE A 1186 16.75 19.69 -16.13
CA ILE A 1186 15.40 19.83 -16.69
C ILE A 1186 14.64 18.50 -16.58
N LYS A 1187 15.31 17.36 -16.76
CA LYS A 1187 14.69 16.03 -16.61
C LYS A 1187 14.17 15.76 -15.21
N GLN A 1188 14.73 16.39 -14.18
CA GLN A 1188 14.22 16.26 -12.81
C GLN A 1188 12.89 16.99 -12.60
N LEU A 1189 12.54 17.96 -13.45
CA LEU A 1189 11.35 18.79 -13.29
C LEU A 1189 10.10 18.22 -13.97
N GLY A 1190 10.26 17.32 -14.95
CA GLY A 1190 9.17 16.89 -15.83
C GLY A 1190 8.94 15.38 -15.88
N VAL A 1191 8.28 14.93 -16.96
CA VAL A 1191 7.83 13.55 -17.12
C VAL A 1191 8.48 12.91 -18.34
N THR A 1192 9.05 11.72 -18.14
CA THR A 1192 9.53 10.84 -19.20
C THR A 1192 8.40 9.91 -19.64
N ARG A 1193 8.10 9.87 -20.94
CA ARG A 1193 7.10 8.98 -21.53
C ARG A 1193 7.72 7.62 -21.92
N ASN A 1194 6.86 6.66 -22.24
CA ASN A 1194 7.28 5.34 -22.75
C ASN A 1194 8.28 5.47 -23.90
N GLY A 1195 9.33 4.64 -23.87
CA GLY A 1195 10.44 4.69 -24.83
C GLY A 1195 11.57 5.68 -24.46
N GLY A 1196 11.51 6.31 -23.29
CA GLY A 1196 12.59 7.18 -22.77
C GLY A 1196 12.55 8.63 -23.27
N TYR A 1197 11.49 9.02 -23.99
CA TYR A 1197 11.32 10.39 -24.49
C TYR A 1197 10.85 11.32 -23.38
N PHE A 1198 11.56 12.43 -23.17
CA PHE A 1198 11.19 13.47 -22.24
C PHE A 1198 10.44 14.60 -22.95
N GLU A 1199 9.43 15.17 -22.28
CA GLU A 1199 8.67 16.30 -22.80
C GLU A 1199 9.23 17.65 -22.27
N TYR A 1200 10.03 18.33 -23.09
CA TYR A 1200 10.67 19.62 -22.80
C TYR A 1200 9.68 20.79 -22.92
N LYS A 1201 8.69 20.84 -22.02
CA LYS A 1201 7.74 21.96 -21.98
C LYS A 1201 8.42 23.26 -21.52
N PRO A 1202 7.94 24.43 -21.99
CA PRO A 1202 8.41 25.75 -21.53
C PRO A 1202 8.56 25.86 -20.01
N MET A 1203 7.54 25.42 -19.25
CA MET A 1203 7.51 25.47 -17.79
C MET A 1203 8.66 24.74 -17.07
N TYR A 1204 9.35 23.81 -17.74
CA TYR A 1204 10.52 23.10 -17.20
C TYR A 1204 11.83 23.76 -17.66
N VAL A 1205 11.90 24.12 -18.95
CA VAL A 1205 13.09 24.75 -19.55
C VAL A 1205 13.34 26.12 -18.92
N GLU A 1206 12.28 26.90 -18.67
CA GLU A 1206 12.36 28.25 -18.11
C GLU A 1206 12.88 28.29 -16.66
N GLN A 1207 12.91 27.14 -15.98
CA GLN A 1207 13.43 27.06 -14.61
C GLN A 1207 14.94 26.83 -14.55
N PHE A 1208 15.58 26.43 -15.66
CA PHE A 1208 17.02 26.17 -15.66
C PHE A 1208 17.80 27.45 -15.33
N PRO A 1209 18.56 27.50 -14.21
CA PRO A 1209 19.38 28.65 -13.86
C PRO A 1209 20.57 28.79 -14.80
N ILE A 1210 20.81 29.99 -15.31
CA ILE A 1210 21.93 30.31 -16.19
C ILE A 1210 22.83 31.37 -15.53
N PRO A 1211 24.15 31.11 -15.35
CA PRO A 1211 25.09 32.06 -14.79
C PRO A 1211 25.24 33.31 -15.65
N LEU A 1212 25.28 34.47 -15.00
CA LEU A 1212 25.61 35.72 -15.64
C LEU A 1212 27.13 35.92 -15.61
N VAL A 1213 27.80 35.74 -16.75
CA VAL A 1213 29.27 35.86 -16.86
C VAL A 1213 29.70 37.00 -17.79
N SER A 1214 30.97 37.41 -17.68
CA SER A 1214 31.54 38.47 -18.52
C SER A 1214 31.50 38.11 -20.00
N SER A 1215 31.43 39.13 -20.88
CA SER A 1215 31.38 38.94 -22.33
C SER A 1215 32.56 38.13 -22.88
N GLU A 1216 33.75 38.24 -22.27
CA GLU A 1216 34.92 37.44 -22.64
C GLU A 1216 34.72 35.93 -22.40
N ILE A 1217 34.04 35.56 -21.31
CA ILE A 1217 33.73 34.16 -21.01
C ILE A 1217 32.62 33.67 -21.95
N GLN A 1218 31.58 34.48 -22.18
CA GLN A 1218 30.50 34.13 -23.12
C GLN A 1218 31.05 33.83 -24.52
N GLU A 1219 31.99 34.64 -24.99
CA GLU A 1219 32.63 34.49 -26.30
C GLU A 1219 33.32 33.11 -26.47
N LYS A 1220 33.90 32.55 -25.40
CA LYS A 1220 34.51 31.21 -25.43
C LYS A 1220 33.46 30.12 -25.70
N PHE A 1221 32.30 30.21 -25.06
CA PHE A 1221 31.18 29.28 -25.27
C PHE A 1221 30.58 29.45 -26.67
N ILE A 1222 30.41 30.69 -27.13
CA ILE A 1222 29.86 31.01 -28.45
C ILE A 1222 30.73 30.41 -29.56
N ARG A 1223 32.06 30.52 -29.46
CA ARG A 1223 32.99 29.88 -30.41
C ARG A 1223 32.81 28.36 -30.50
N LYS A 1224 32.64 27.69 -29.36
CA LYS A 1224 32.39 26.24 -29.32
C LYS A 1224 31.05 25.87 -29.97
N VAL A 1225 30.02 26.69 -29.80
CA VAL A 1225 28.74 26.50 -30.50
C VAL A 1225 28.90 26.63 -32.01
N PHE A 1226 29.66 27.62 -32.49
CA PHE A 1226 29.94 27.76 -33.92
C PHE A 1226 30.71 26.55 -34.48
N GLU A 1227 31.74 26.06 -33.77
CA GLU A 1227 32.45 24.82 -34.13
C GLU A 1227 31.50 23.62 -34.27
N LEU A 1228 30.52 23.48 -33.37
CA LEU A 1228 29.51 22.40 -33.40
C LEU A 1228 28.50 22.50 -34.55
N ARG A 1229 28.28 23.71 -35.08
CA ARG A 1229 27.39 23.97 -36.22
C ARG A 1229 28.04 23.63 -37.56
N GLU A 1230 29.36 23.61 -37.65
CA GLU A 1230 30.08 23.29 -38.88
C GLU A 1230 30.03 21.78 -39.24
N LYS A 1231 29.97 21.48 -40.54
CA LYS A 1231 29.76 20.11 -41.06
C LYS A 1231 31.00 19.20 -40.99
N HIS A 1232 32.18 19.71 -40.61
CA HIS A 1232 33.47 19.01 -40.69
C HIS A 1232 34.11 18.64 -39.33
N VAL A 1233 33.44 18.91 -38.21
CA VAL A 1233 33.98 18.71 -36.86
C VAL A 1233 33.51 17.38 -36.25
N ILE A 1234 34.39 16.69 -35.51
CA ILE A 1234 34.02 15.54 -34.67
C ILE A 1234 33.17 16.06 -33.49
N LYS A 1235 31.85 16.13 -33.70
CA LYS A 1235 30.89 16.78 -32.79
C LYS A 1235 31.00 16.33 -31.34
N ASN A 1236 31.27 15.04 -31.10
CA ASN A 1236 31.36 14.48 -29.75
C ASN A 1236 32.52 15.08 -28.93
N LYS A 1237 33.68 15.38 -29.53
CA LYS A 1237 34.83 15.93 -28.80
C LYS A 1237 34.55 17.35 -28.34
N VAL A 1238 34.07 18.20 -29.25
CA VAL A 1238 33.76 19.60 -28.96
C VAL A 1238 32.58 19.72 -28.00
N GLU A 1239 31.59 18.83 -28.10
CA GLU A 1239 30.48 18.76 -27.15
C GLU A 1239 30.96 18.35 -25.75
N ASN A 1240 31.94 17.44 -25.64
CA ASN A 1240 32.54 17.09 -24.36
C ASN A 1240 33.36 18.24 -23.76
N GLU A 1241 34.15 18.94 -24.57
CA GLU A 1241 34.86 20.16 -24.14
C GLU A 1241 33.87 21.24 -23.66
N LEU A 1242 32.78 21.44 -24.39
CA LEU A 1242 31.70 22.34 -23.99
C LEU A 1242 31.09 21.93 -22.65
N ASN A 1243 30.74 20.65 -22.47
CA ASN A 1243 30.21 20.16 -21.20
C ASN A 1243 31.20 20.35 -20.06
N GLN A 1244 32.49 20.13 -20.28
CA GLN A 1244 33.52 20.39 -19.27
C GLN A 1244 33.55 21.86 -18.87
N MET A 1245 33.55 22.78 -19.84
CA MET A 1245 33.46 24.22 -19.57
C MET A 1245 32.19 24.59 -18.79
N VAL A 1246 31.06 23.96 -19.09
CA VAL A 1246 29.82 24.13 -18.32
C VAL A 1246 29.99 23.61 -16.90
N PHE A 1247 30.55 22.41 -16.71
CA PHE A 1247 30.71 21.86 -15.36
C PHE A 1247 31.64 22.69 -14.49
N ASP A 1248 32.70 23.24 -15.07
CA ASP A 1248 33.63 24.12 -14.36
C ASP A 1248 32.95 25.44 -13.98
N LEU A 1249 32.01 25.93 -14.78
CA LEU A 1249 31.19 27.11 -14.48
C LEU A 1249 30.28 26.91 -13.25
N TYR A 1250 29.86 25.67 -12.98
CA TYR A 1250 29.05 25.31 -11.81
C TYR A 1250 29.86 24.60 -10.71
N GLU A 1251 31.20 24.62 -10.82
CA GLU A 1251 32.12 24.05 -9.82
C GLU A 1251 31.85 22.57 -9.49
N LEU A 1252 31.55 21.74 -10.49
CA LEU A 1252 31.26 20.32 -10.28
C LEU A 1252 32.53 19.48 -10.05
N THR A 1253 32.45 18.52 -9.13
CA THR A 1253 33.51 17.54 -8.85
C THR A 1253 33.48 16.37 -9.84
N ILE A 1254 34.55 15.57 -9.90
CA ILE A 1254 34.63 14.39 -10.78
C ILE A 1254 33.45 13.43 -10.53
N GLN A 1255 33.16 13.14 -9.26
CA GLN A 1255 32.05 12.26 -8.86
C GLN A 1255 30.67 12.79 -9.32
N GLU A 1256 30.49 14.12 -9.32
CA GLU A 1256 29.27 14.76 -9.78
C GLU A 1256 29.15 14.71 -11.31
N LYS A 1257 30.26 14.92 -12.03
CA LYS A 1257 30.34 14.78 -13.49
C LYS A 1257 29.96 13.35 -13.92
N GLU A 1258 30.50 12.34 -13.25
CA GLU A 1258 30.16 10.92 -13.49
C GLU A 1258 28.66 10.63 -13.27
N THR A 1259 28.06 11.21 -12.22
CA THR A 1259 26.62 11.05 -11.92
C THR A 1259 25.72 11.58 -13.03
N ILE A 1260 26.13 12.67 -13.69
CA ILE A 1260 25.41 13.25 -14.84
C ILE A 1260 25.56 12.38 -16.10
N GLY A 1261 26.35 11.29 -16.04
CA GLY A 1261 26.62 10.40 -17.16
C GLY A 1261 27.73 10.91 -18.08
N PHE A 1262 28.61 11.79 -17.57
CA PHE A 1262 29.81 12.22 -18.28
C PHE A 1262 30.98 11.29 -17.91
N VAL A 1263 31.57 10.65 -18.92
CA VAL A 1263 32.80 9.87 -18.79
C VAL A 1263 33.89 10.66 -19.50
N GLU A 1264 34.91 11.09 -18.75
CA GLU A 1264 36.10 11.73 -19.29
C GLU A 1264 36.83 10.66 -20.14
N ILE A 1265 36.92 10.88 -21.45
CA ILE A 1265 37.62 9.97 -22.39
C ILE A 1265 39.07 10.39 -22.49
#